data_AF-A0A1Y1S899-F1
#
_entry.id   AF-A0A1Y1S899-F1
#
_cell.length_a   1.000
_cell.length_b   1.000
_cell.length_c   1.000
_cell.angle_alpha   90.00
_cell.angle_beta   90.00
_cell.angle_gamma   90.00
#
_symmetry.space_group_name_H-M   'P 1'
#
loop_
_entity.id
_entity.type
_entity.pdbx_description
1 polymer ?
#
loop_
_entity_poly.entity_id
_entity_poly.type
_entity_poly.pdbx_seq_one_letter_code
_entity_poly.pdbx_strand_id
1 'polypeptide(L)'
;MDDGDLNDTTSFSKKITSETDIANPDQALISNIVLQLAVGTVLICVFLFCRKRAPYVYYPNSDLRPNHPCHEYTGYLNWIKPVLQLEDAKLLGMVGLDGFMLLQTLKLLYRMLFILSCVYCPLLLGVYYALQYNQKATFFESFSIRGANSTIVYYLCIALVYITTLFIFYMIFIYFKRYVTLRQIYLVSPASLTSVEALKNLSKQLNSYENSIEFVNMSSKTVILNRLPSYLRNDQDVFDYVRQLGIGDVETAILIQDTYYLTKLYEKRDVILQNLEKEINFAFLRMKKYFEKNRDECMESFKETYHNKLEQSAIRVFRNMRFDVEEKVRLLNCFVQNGNKFLGLAGDDTSFLIVYIEQLRYCNQKILEEKEYLAKAKEVDLYKNEVQLNNNNDKDNSGKDNKGSSGRDSKGSSGSSGKDNKGKNSKGNNNSNNNSNNDNNDNSEGSTTSIYKHTPDATTANKNDFRKIVVEHSVSDEFNYKLDEQKPTQNMMPDVSKSLFVRTDIDNDVSFFSFKQIREFSKYKSYFTLDLPMNKQRAFVTFSDAKQTGLIKQSQIGTKVFSPTAEAAPAPNDIIWKNLTKSELSCFLGRLGSTFMFVGYNILFYFTVSSIVGMLDLDAGDLNWVLKKIKASKTLSAYYDGFVTPAVYNLCIAISPFIIEFLINLEGIVAFSVSQIRLMKLFSIFLFYNAFLSIFFSTSFFNMLNNFFTDSNYKMDDLLVDLGKGYSEYSLFFMNTVIQRIVVGSLMTLLKPGPFFINFVVYHFQTRTRREEEELHLSPPFDFGNVMPQVLLIFPITLSYGCVCPFMLVLGFVYYYINYFVYKNELVYSQRNSFESGGIFWTETSMFLILGVLAFQLATIAILFAEKHKHIIYFTVPLIIMDFYFYDALKLLFDKNVKNYPLNEPEEHFLDEFSTKFVAERRDMLENWDEAEKAEDEDRFPITELGLHDRNIVTNTSYYKDPSTVVNISHIMMPHNFYICLHFLRTFDYKNVFGFNVNRERVNEEHSAI
;
A
#
# COMPACT_ATOMS: atom_id res chain seq x y z
N MET A 1 -9.96 -4.91 67.13
CA MET A 1 -9.68 -5.68 65.90
C MET A 1 -10.25 -4.84 64.79
N ASP A 2 -9.38 -4.14 64.08
CA ASP A 2 -9.68 -2.77 63.65
C ASP A 2 -9.80 -2.67 62.13
N ASP A 3 -10.56 -1.67 61.67
CA ASP A 3 -10.95 -1.48 60.27
C ASP A 3 -9.80 -0.99 59.37
N GLY A 4 -8.90 -1.92 59.03
CA GLY A 4 -7.89 -1.77 57.97
C GLY A 4 -8.40 -2.21 56.59
N ASP A 5 -7.67 -1.79 55.55
CA ASP A 5 -7.70 -2.30 54.16
C ASP A 5 -8.87 -1.91 53.23
N LEU A 6 -9.82 -1.06 53.64
CA LEU A 6 -10.90 -0.55 52.75
C LEU A 6 -10.83 0.93 52.35
N ASN A 7 -9.79 1.67 52.74
CA ASN A 7 -9.62 3.10 52.40
C ASN A 7 -8.74 3.38 51.16
N ASP A 8 -8.03 2.39 50.62
CA ASP A 8 -7.09 2.65 49.50
C ASP A 8 -7.80 2.91 48.16
N THR A 9 -8.99 2.33 47.93
CA THR A 9 -9.77 2.55 46.69
C THR A 9 -10.43 3.93 46.65
N THR A 10 -10.85 4.48 47.78
CA THR A 10 -11.33 5.87 47.86
C THR A 10 -10.20 6.88 47.76
N SER A 11 -8.94 6.47 48.02
CA SER A 11 -7.75 7.25 47.65
C SER A 11 -7.54 7.32 46.13
N PHE A 12 -7.99 6.30 45.38
CA PHE A 12 -7.76 6.18 43.93
C PHE A 12 -8.64 7.16 43.13
N SER A 13 -9.95 7.19 43.39
CA SER A 13 -10.87 8.18 42.79
C SER A 13 -10.52 9.63 43.16
N LYS A 14 -10.04 9.82 44.39
CA LYS A 14 -9.55 11.12 44.87
C LYS A 14 -8.17 11.52 44.32
N LYS A 15 -7.41 10.58 43.77
CA LYS A 15 -6.11 10.82 43.10
C LYS A 15 -6.26 11.25 41.65
N ILE A 16 -7.19 10.67 40.89
CA ILE A 16 -7.46 11.14 39.51
C ILE A 16 -8.07 12.57 39.53
N THR A 17 -8.62 12.99 40.66
CA THR A 17 -9.05 14.38 40.94
C THR A 17 -8.02 15.22 41.70
N SER A 18 -6.80 14.72 41.93
CA SER A 18 -5.71 15.46 42.61
C SER A 18 -4.46 15.71 41.75
N GLU A 19 -4.54 15.54 40.42
CA GLU A 19 -3.78 16.40 39.51
C GLU A 19 -4.63 17.66 39.23
N THR A 20 -4.43 18.78 39.91
CA THR A 20 -3.31 19.19 40.77
C THR A 20 -3.75 20.36 41.66
N ASP A 21 -3.19 20.50 42.86
CA ASP A 21 -3.24 21.75 43.65
C ASP A 21 -2.30 22.82 43.03
N ILE A 22 -2.54 23.17 41.76
CA ILE A 22 -1.82 24.26 41.09
C ILE A 22 -2.23 25.57 41.75
N ALA A 23 -1.27 26.23 42.40
CA ALA A 23 -1.43 27.67 42.61
C ALA A 23 -1.34 28.35 41.23
N ASN A 24 -2.51 28.68 40.68
CA ASN A 24 -2.76 29.32 39.39
C ASN A 24 -2.50 28.40 38.17
N PRO A 25 -3.53 27.72 37.61
CA PRO A 25 -3.42 27.00 36.33
C PRO A 25 -2.83 27.83 35.18
N ASP A 26 -3.08 29.15 35.15
CA ASP A 26 -2.42 30.09 34.22
C ASP A 26 -0.88 29.93 34.22
N GLN A 27 -0.27 29.77 35.40
CA GLN A 27 1.17 29.69 35.54
C GLN A 27 1.73 28.38 34.94
N ALA A 28 1.00 27.27 35.09
CA ALA A 28 1.38 25.98 34.50
C ALA A 28 1.28 26.01 32.97
N LEU A 29 0.21 26.60 32.42
CA LEU A 29 0.03 26.77 30.97
C LEU A 29 1.12 27.68 30.38
N ILE A 30 1.40 28.83 31.00
CA ILE A 30 2.46 29.74 30.56
C ILE A 30 3.82 29.04 30.61
N SER A 31 4.12 28.30 31.67
CA SER A 31 5.40 27.55 31.76
C SER A 31 5.50 26.48 30.68
N ASN A 32 4.41 25.75 30.39
CA ASN A 32 4.40 24.73 29.36
C ASN A 32 4.62 25.33 27.96
N ILE A 33 3.97 26.46 27.63
CA ILE A 33 4.20 27.18 26.37
C ILE A 33 5.68 27.61 26.24
N VAL A 34 6.28 28.17 27.29
CA VAL A 34 7.69 28.58 27.27
C VAL A 34 8.63 27.38 27.07
N LEU A 35 8.37 26.25 27.74
CA LEU A 35 9.15 25.01 27.57
C LEU A 35 8.99 24.41 26.16
N GLN A 36 7.76 24.34 25.63
CA GLN A 36 7.52 23.82 24.29
C GLN A 36 8.14 24.70 23.21
N LEU A 37 8.10 26.04 23.35
CA LEU A 37 8.80 26.95 22.45
C LEU A 37 10.33 26.77 22.54
N ALA A 38 10.90 26.57 23.73
CA ALA A 38 12.32 26.29 23.89
C ALA A 38 12.73 24.95 23.23
N VAL A 39 11.95 23.89 23.40
CA VAL A 39 12.16 22.61 22.69
C VAL A 39 12.03 22.81 21.18
N GLY A 40 11.07 23.63 20.72
CA GLY A 40 10.89 23.98 19.31
C GLY A 40 12.08 24.73 18.72
N THR A 41 12.67 25.70 19.42
CA THR A 41 13.86 26.41 18.94
C THR A 41 15.10 25.51 18.86
N VAL A 42 15.21 24.49 19.71
CA VAL A 42 16.24 23.44 19.56
C VAL A 42 15.95 22.57 18.34
N LEU A 43 14.73 22.05 18.18
CA LEU A 43 14.36 21.16 17.07
C LEU A 43 14.53 21.82 15.70
N ILE A 44 14.13 23.10 15.53
CA ILE A 44 14.33 23.82 14.26
C ILE A 44 15.82 24.08 13.99
N CYS A 45 16.63 24.38 15.01
CA CYS A 45 18.08 24.51 14.83
C CYS A 45 18.74 23.19 14.38
N VAL A 46 18.32 22.05 14.97
CA VAL A 46 18.79 20.72 14.56
C VAL A 46 18.34 20.40 13.13
N PHE A 47 17.08 20.66 12.78
CA PHE A 47 16.57 20.50 11.41
C PHE A 47 17.38 21.33 10.39
N LEU A 48 17.65 22.61 10.67
CA LEU A 48 18.42 23.48 9.79
C LEU A 48 19.87 23.01 9.60
N PHE A 49 20.49 22.45 10.65
CA PHE A 49 21.81 21.83 10.57
C PHE A 49 21.77 20.52 9.75
N CYS A 50 20.83 19.63 10.05
CA CYS A 50 20.69 18.34 9.37
C CYS A 50 20.31 18.48 7.90
N ARG A 51 19.46 19.46 7.53
CA ARG A 51 19.05 19.73 6.14
C ARG A 51 20.24 19.93 5.21
N LYS A 52 21.26 20.68 5.64
CA LYS A 52 22.50 20.86 4.84
C LYS A 52 23.46 19.67 4.90
N ARG A 53 23.40 18.81 5.92
CA ARG A 53 24.34 17.69 6.10
C ARG A 53 23.85 16.39 5.45
N ALA A 54 22.56 16.27 5.16
CA ALA A 54 21.93 15.09 4.56
C ALA A 54 20.96 15.45 3.42
N PRO A 55 21.46 16.02 2.28
CA PRO A 55 20.60 16.45 1.16
C PRO A 55 19.64 15.35 0.68
N TYR A 56 20.16 14.13 0.59
CA TYR A 56 19.45 12.91 0.20
C TYR A 56 18.22 12.57 1.07
N VAL A 57 18.14 13.05 2.32
CA VAL A 57 16.93 12.89 3.17
C VAL A 57 15.94 14.03 2.92
N TYR A 58 16.42 15.28 2.88
CA TYR A 58 15.56 16.46 3.01
C TYR A 58 15.17 17.13 1.69
N TYR A 59 15.88 16.88 0.58
CA TYR A 59 15.53 17.40 -0.74
C TYR A 59 15.91 16.52 -1.97
N PRO A 60 15.81 15.17 -1.91
CA PRO A 60 16.11 14.28 -3.05
C PRO A 60 15.31 14.58 -4.33
N ASN A 61 14.06 15.07 -4.24
CA ASN A 61 13.26 15.43 -5.43
C ASN A 61 13.88 16.58 -6.26
N SER A 62 14.69 17.44 -5.64
CA SER A 62 15.24 18.64 -6.28
C SER A 62 16.76 18.65 -6.46
N ASP A 63 17.52 17.92 -5.63
CA ASP A 63 18.99 18.00 -5.59
C ASP A 63 19.66 17.69 -6.95
N LEU A 64 19.11 16.71 -7.69
CA LEU A 64 19.66 16.24 -8.97
C LEU A 64 18.90 16.77 -10.20
N ARG A 65 18.04 17.78 -10.05
CA ARG A 65 17.08 18.21 -11.09
C ARG A 65 17.12 19.72 -11.33
N PRO A 66 17.96 20.23 -12.25
CA PRO A 66 18.18 21.67 -12.40
C PRO A 66 16.91 22.45 -12.72
N ASN A 67 16.03 21.88 -13.54
CA ASN A 67 14.77 22.52 -13.98
C ASN A 67 13.62 22.38 -12.96
N HIS A 68 13.85 21.74 -11.79
CA HIS A 68 12.88 21.69 -10.70
C HIS A 68 12.76 23.08 -10.04
N PRO A 69 11.56 23.67 -9.85
CA PRO A 69 11.38 25.06 -9.37
C PRO A 69 11.88 25.33 -7.94
N CYS A 70 12.40 24.29 -7.27
CA CYS A 70 12.90 24.33 -5.90
C CYS A 70 14.41 24.03 -5.79
N HIS A 71 15.08 23.73 -6.92
CA HIS A 71 16.51 23.38 -6.98
C HIS A 71 17.42 24.51 -6.46
N GLU A 72 17.14 25.77 -6.81
CA GLU A 72 17.87 26.95 -6.29
C GLU A 72 17.70 27.17 -4.77
N TYR A 73 16.73 26.50 -4.14
CA TYR A 73 16.22 26.84 -2.80
C TYR A 73 16.67 25.83 -1.72
N THR A 74 17.90 25.32 -1.84
CA THR A 74 18.54 24.40 -0.87
C THR A 74 19.15 25.09 0.36
N GLY A 75 19.24 26.43 0.36
CA GLY A 75 19.73 27.22 1.51
C GLY A 75 18.87 27.11 2.78
N TYR A 76 19.45 27.44 3.94
CA TYR A 76 18.87 27.20 5.28
C TYR A 76 17.40 27.62 5.42
N LEU A 77 17.03 28.83 4.98
CA LEU A 77 15.65 29.34 5.01
C LEU A 77 15.06 29.59 3.61
N ASN A 78 15.86 29.42 2.56
CA ASN A 78 15.46 29.76 1.18
C ASN A 78 14.28 28.90 0.69
N TRP A 79 14.18 27.66 1.16
CA TRP A 79 13.11 26.69 0.84
C TRP A 79 11.69 27.18 1.17
N ILE A 80 11.54 28.14 2.08
CA ILE A 80 10.23 28.71 2.46
C ILE A 80 9.62 29.48 1.27
N LYS A 81 10.44 30.13 0.43
CA LYS A 81 9.96 30.94 -0.71
C LYS A 81 9.19 30.11 -1.75
N PRO A 82 9.71 29.02 -2.34
CA PRO A 82 8.93 28.22 -3.29
C PRO A 82 7.74 27.52 -2.61
N VAL A 83 7.84 27.11 -1.33
CA VAL A 83 6.70 26.53 -0.61
C VAL A 83 5.54 27.53 -0.49
N LEU A 84 5.82 28.82 -0.32
CA LEU A 84 4.80 29.88 -0.38
C LEU A 84 4.33 30.18 -1.82
N GLN A 85 5.25 30.27 -2.78
CA GLN A 85 4.97 30.80 -4.13
C GLN A 85 4.48 29.77 -5.16
N LEU A 86 4.68 28.46 -4.94
CA LEU A 86 4.31 27.42 -5.91
C LEU A 86 2.78 27.29 -6.02
N GLU A 87 2.28 27.48 -7.24
CA GLU A 87 0.87 27.43 -7.62
C GLU A 87 0.26 26.02 -7.54
N ASP A 88 -1.03 25.94 -7.19
CA ASP A 88 -1.78 24.68 -7.02
C ASP A 88 -1.80 23.80 -8.28
N ALA A 89 -1.79 24.38 -9.48
CA ALA A 89 -1.78 23.62 -10.74
C ALA A 89 -0.43 22.90 -10.97
N LYS A 90 0.69 23.61 -10.80
CA LYS A 90 2.04 23.04 -10.92
C LYS A 90 2.34 22.03 -9.81
N LEU A 91 1.85 22.31 -8.60
CA LEU A 91 1.89 21.39 -7.45
C LEU A 91 1.17 20.07 -7.74
N LEU A 92 0.00 20.10 -8.39
CA LEU A 92 -0.74 18.89 -8.80
C LEU A 92 0.05 18.04 -9.80
N GLY A 93 0.72 18.66 -10.79
CA GLY A 93 1.59 17.96 -11.74
C GLY A 93 2.80 17.30 -11.08
N MET A 94 3.41 17.95 -10.08
CA MET A 94 4.60 17.44 -9.39
C MET A 94 4.25 16.31 -8.41
N VAL A 95 3.17 16.46 -7.63
CA VAL A 95 2.84 15.57 -6.51
C VAL A 95 1.92 14.40 -6.90
N GLY A 96 1.01 14.59 -7.85
CA GLY A 96 -0.11 13.68 -8.09
C GLY A 96 -1.36 13.99 -7.26
N LEU A 97 -2.47 13.35 -7.60
CA LEU A 97 -3.81 13.70 -7.08
C LEU A 97 -3.98 13.39 -5.58
N ASP A 98 -3.50 12.25 -5.07
CA ASP A 98 -3.63 11.90 -3.65
C ASP A 98 -2.94 12.92 -2.72
N GLY A 99 -1.72 13.34 -3.07
CA GLY A 99 -0.96 14.31 -2.29
C GLY A 99 -1.52 15.73 -2.43
N PHE A 100 -2.01 16.09 -3.63
CA PHE A 100 -2.78 17.33 -3.81
C PHE A 100 -4.06 17.34 -2.97
N MET A 101 -4.81 16.23 -2.93
CA MET A 101 -6.02 16.10 -2.12
C MET A 101 -5.72 16.22 -0.62
N LEU A 102 -4.63 15.64 -0.11
CA LEU A 102 -4.18 15.84 1.27
C LEU A 102 -3.86 17.32 1.57
N LEU A 103 -3.15 18.00 0.67
CA LEU A 103 -2.88 19.44 0.83
C LEU A 103 -4.18 20.27 0.78
N GLN A 104 -5.17 19.85 0.01
CA GLN A 104 -6.49 20.48 -0.03
C GLN A 104 -7.35 20.17 1.22
N THR A 105 -7.26 18.99 1.86
CA THR A 105 -7.95 18.75 3.15
C THR A 105 -7.42 19.71 4.22
N LEU A 106 -6.11 19.93 4.27
CA LEU A 106 -5.47 20.92 5.14
C LEU A 106 -5.97 22.35 4.83
N LYS A 107 -6.13 22.72 3.54
CA LYS A 107 -6.73 24.01 3.17
C LYS A 107 -8.18 24.14 3.61
N LEU A 108 -8.98 23.10 3.51
CA LEU A 108 -10.36 23.13 4.02
C LEU A 108 -10.37 23.35 5.54
N LEU A 109 -9.57 22.58 6.28
CA LEU A 109 -9.56 22.58 7.74
C LEU A 109 -9.11 23.93 8.32
N TYR A 110 -7.99 24.52 7.86
CA TYR A 110 -7.59 25.83 8.37
C TYR A 110 -8.59 26.94 7.97
N ARG A 111 -9.24 26.86 6.79
CA ARG A 111 -10.24 27.85 6.37
C ARG A 111 -11.52 27.79 7.21
N MET A 112 -12.02 26.58 7.48
CA MET A 112 -13.17 26.40 8.38
C MET A 112 -12.83 26.93 9.78
N LEU A 113 -11.71 26.49 10.38
CA LEU A 113 -11.34 26.90 11.74
C LEU A 113 -10.98 28.38 11.86
N PHE A 114 -10.42 29.01 10.82
CA PHE A 114 -10.23 30.47 10.78
C PHE A 114 -11.57 31.21 10.86
N ILE A 115 -12.54 30.86 10.01
CA ILE A 115 -13.87 31.49 9.99
C ILE A 115 -14.60 31.25 11.31
N LEU A 116 -14.55 30.02 11.84
CA LEU A 116 -15.11 29.68 13.15
C LEU A 116 -14.46 30.48 14.28
N SER A 117 -13.13 30.61 14.30
CA SER A 117 -12.40 31.41 15.28
C SER A 117 -12.80 32.89 15.23
N CYS A 118 -12.97 33.46 14.04
CA CYS A 118 -13.42 34.85 13.86
C CYS A 118 -14.85 35.10 14.36
N VAL A 119 -15.72 34.08 14.36
CA VAL A 119 -17.07 34.15 14.93
C VAL A 119 -17.06 33.91 16.43
N TYR A 120 -16.39 32.85 16.89
CA TYR A 120 -16.42 32.40 18.29
C TYR A 120 -15.66 33.33 19.22
N CYS A 121 -14.44 33.75 18.87
CA CYS A 121 -13.59 34.47 19.82
C CYS A 121 -14.17 35.82 20.25
N PRO A 122 -14.63 36.72 19.35
CA PRO A 122 -15.19 38.00 19.79
C PRO A 122 -16.49 37.83 20.59
N LEU A 123 -17.32 36.85 20.20
CA LEU A 123 -18.67 36.67 20.72
C LEU A 123 -18.66 35.93 22.07
N LEU A 124 -17.98 34.79 22.18
CA LEU A 124 -17.92 34.01 23.43
C LEU A 124 -17.01 34.64 24.48
N LEU A 125 -15.81 35.12 24.11
CA LEU A 125 -14.89 35.73 25.10
C LEU A 125 -15.49 37.00 25.72
N GLY A 126 -16.18 37.81 24.92
CA GLY A 126 -16.91 38.99 25.42
C GLY A 126 -18.07 38.62 26.34
N VAL A 127 -18.83 37.58 26.01
CA VAL A 127 -19.96 37.09 26.83
C VAL A 127 -19.50 36.45 28.14
N TYR A 128 -18.45 35.61 28.13
CA TYR A 128 -17.90 35.01 29.36
C TYR A 128 -17.36 36.09 30.31
N TYR A 129 -16.58 37.04 29.80
CA TYR A 129 -16.03 38.14 30.60
C TYR A 129 -17.14 39.05 31.19
N ALA A 130 -18.18 39.36 30.40
CA ALA A 130 -19.28 40.20 30.84
C ALA A 130 -20.23 39.52 31.86
N LEU A 131 -20.27 38.18 31.89
CA LEU A 131 -21.17 37.38 32.75
C LEU A 131 -20.40 36.55 33.79
N GLN A 132 -19.15 36.96 34.08
CA GLN A 132 -18.23 36.32 35.01
C GLN A 132 -18.74 36.41 36.46
N TYR A 133 -18.87 35.26 37.12
CA TYR A 133 -19.39 35.18 38.49
C TYR A 133 -18.37 35.63 39.56
N ASN A 134 -17.07 35.49 39.31
CA ASN A 134 -16.04 35.56 40.35
C ASN A 134 -14.85 36.45 39.95
N GLN A 135 -14.70 37.61 40.60
CA GLN A 135 -13.68 38.63 40.28
C GLN A 135 -12.23 38.23 40.58
N LYS A 136 -12.00 37.07 41.21
CA LYS A 136 -10.67 36.49 41.48
C LYS A 136 -10.41 35.16 40.76
N ALA A 137 -11.20 34.84 39.73
CA ALA A 137 -10.90 33.71 38.87
C ALA A 137 -9.58 33.92 38.11
N THR A 138 -8.93 32.84 37.71
CA THR A 138 -7.74 32.91 36.84
C THR A 138 -8.10 33.46 35.45
N PHE A 139 -7.08 33.90 34.69
CA PHE A 139 -7.28 34.41 33.33
C PHE A 139 -7.97 33.35 32.46
N PHE A 140 -7.54 32.09 32.54
CA PHE A 140 -8.15 31.01 31.77
C PHE A 140 -9.60 30.72 32.19
N GLU A 141 -9.89 30.63 33.50
CA GLU A 141 -11.26 30.42 33.99
C GLU A 141 -12.22 31.53 33.55
N SER A 142 -11.75 32.79 33.57
CA SER A 142 -12.51 33.99 33.16
C SER A 142 -12.95 33.97 31.69
N PHE A 143 -12.25 33.22 30.83
CA PHE A 143 -12.53 33.06 29.41
C PHE A 143 -13.07 31.67 29.03
N SER A 144 -13.57 30.93 30.03
CA SER A 144 -14.15 29.60 29.87
C SER A 144 -15.61 29.57 30.34
N ILE A 145 -16.37 28.58 29.86
CA ILE A 145 -17.77 28.39 30.29
C ILE A 145 -17.93 28.20 31.81
N ARG A 146 -16.90 27.67 32.50
CA ARG A 146 -16.84 27.50 33.97
C ARG A 146 -16.87 28.82 34.74
N GLY A 147 -16.54 29.94 34.11
CA GLY A 147 -16.59 31.28 34.73
C GLY A 147 -17.98 31.92 34.77
N ALA A 148 -18.95 31.41 34.00
CA ALA A 148 -20.20 32.10 33.70
C ALA A 148 -21.44 31.37 34.25
N ASN A 149 -22.16 32.03 35.17
CA ASN A 149 -23.28 31.46 35.92
C ASN A 149 -24.65 31.93 35.39
N SER A 150 -24.87 31.91 34.06
CA SER A 150 -26.13 32.39 33.47
C SER A 150 -26.65 31.48 32.35
N THR A 151 -27.96 31.21 32.38
CA THR A 151 -28.63 30.32 31.41
C THR A 151 -28.52 30.82 29.96
N ILE A 152 -28.36 32.14 29.77
CA ILE A 152 -28.21 32.80 28.45
C ILE A 152 -27.00 32.24 27.69
N VAL A 153 -25.90 31.94 28.39
CA VAL A 153 -24.67 31.38 27.80
C VAL A 153 -24.96 30.05 27.11
N TYR A 154 -25.70 29.15 27.75
CA TYR A 154 -25.99 27.82 27.21
C TYR A 154 -26.91 27.85 25.98
N TYR A 155 -27.90 28.75 25.96
CA TYR A 155 -28.71 29.01 24.77
C TYR A 155 -27.87 29.56 23.60
N LEU A 156 -26.96 30.49 23.89
CA LEU A 156 -26.06 31.08 22.92
C LEU A 156 -25.05 30.05 22.38
N CYS A 157 -24.52 29.17 23.22
CA CYS A 157 -23.67 28.05 22.80
C CYS A 157 -24.41 27.13 21.82
N ILE A 158 -25.68 26.78 22.06
CA ILE A 158 -26.46 25.98 21.11
C ILE A 158 -26.74 26.72 19.80
N ALA A 159 -27.04 28.02 19.85
CA ALA A 159 -27.21 28.80 18.62
C ALA A 159 -25.93 28.77 17.76
N LEU A 160 -24.75 28.83 18.38
CA LEU A 160 -23.47 28.63 17.70
C LEU A 160 -23.28 27.19 17.20
N VAL A 161 -23.64 26.17 17.98
CA VAL A 161 -23.60 24.75 17.54
C VAL A 161 -24.44 24.56 16.26
N TYR A 162 -25.66 25.11 16.20
CA TYR A 162 -26.49 25.10 14.98
C TYR A 162 -25.84 25.83 13.79
N ILE A 163 -25.23 26.99 14.02
CA ILE A 163 -24.56 27.74 12.94
C ILE A 163 -23.33 26.99 12.43
N THR A 164 -22.57 26.33 13.31
CA THR A 164 -21.33 25.63 12.95
C THR A 164 -21.56 24.29 12.28
N THR A 165 -22.55 23.50 12.69
CA THR A 165 -22.93 22.26 11.99
C THR A 165 -23.33 22.56 10.54
N LEU A 166 -24.24 23.52 10.33
CA LEU A 166 -24.69 23.97 9.01
C LEU A 166 -23.53 24.52 8.16
N PHE A 167 -22.64 25.32 8.74
CA PHE A 167 -21.45 25.85 8.05
C PHE A 167 -20.49 24.73 7.62
N ILE A 168 -20.20 23.77 8.50
CA ILE A 168 -19.31 22.64 8.20
C ILE A 168 -19.91 21.75 7.11
N PHE A 169 -21.23 21.48 7.15
CA PHE A 169 -21.91 20.72 6.10
C PHE A 169 -21.87 21.41 4.73
N TYR A 170 -22.12 22.72 4.69
CA TYR A 170 -21.99 23.53 3.48
C TYR A 170 -20.56 23.49 2.90
N MET A 171 -19.56 23.63 3.76
CA MET A 171 -18.15 23.60 3.37
C MET A 171 -17.71 22.21 2.87
N ILE A 172 -18.11 21.13 3.56
CA ILE A 172 -17.87 19.74 3.11
C ILE A 172 -18.55 19.48 1.76
N PHE A 173 -19.80 19.89 1.58
CA PHE A 173 -20.55 19.69 0.33
C PHE A 173 -19.89 20.38 -0.87
N ILE A 174 -19.46 21.64 -0.71
CA ILE A 174 -18.72 22.36 -1.76
C ILE A 174 -17.41 21.66 -2.10
N TYR A 175 -16.68 21.17 -1.09
CA TYR A 175 -15.43 20.45 -1.32
C TYR A 175 -15.65 19.12 -2.04
N PHE A 176 -16.68 18.37 -1.65
CA PHE A 176 -17.05 17.11 -2.29
C PHE A 176 -17.42 17.33 -3.77
N LYS A 177 -18.21 18.38 -4.07
CA LYS A 177 -18.54 18.75 -5.47
C LYS A 177 -17.29 19.00 -6.32
N ARG A 178 -16.28 19.71 -5.78
CA ARG A 178 -15.01 19.97 -6.49
C ARG A 178 -14.13 18.72 -6.63
N TYR A 179 -14.08 17.89 -5.60
CA TYR A 179 -13.37 16.62 -5.62
C TYR A 179 -13.91 15.67 -6.70
N VAL A 180 -15.24 15.56 -6.85
CA VAL A 180 -15.86 14.66 -7.85
C VAL A 180 -15.44 15.02 -9.27
N THR A 181 -15.29 16.30 -9.62
CA THR A 181 -14.76 16.70 -10.94
C THR A 181 -13.34 16.20 -11.17
N LEU A 182 -12.43 16.38 -10.20
CA LEU A 182 -11.06 15.86 -10.29
C LEU A 182 -11.03 14.32 -10.34
N ARG A 183 -11.92 13.67 -9.58
CA ARG A 183 -12.07 12.22 -9.56
C ARG A 183 -12.55 11.66 -10.89
N GLN A 184 -13.47 12.33 -11.58
CA GLN A 184 -13.93 11.87 -12.91
C GLN A 184 -12.84 12.03 -13.96
N ILE A 185 -12.08 13.13 -13.97
CA ILE A 185 -10.91 13.28 -14.86
C ILE A 185 -9.90 12.14 -14.63
N TYR A 186 -9.65 11.74 -13.37
CA TYR A 186 -8.80 10.60 -13.04
C TYR A 186 -9.37 9.26 -13.53
N LEU A 187 -10.69 9.07 -13.50
CA LEU A 187 -11.34 7.84 -13.96
C LEU A 187 -11.33 7.69 -15.50
N VAL A 188 -11.23 8.79 -16.26
CA VAL A 188 -10.99 8.76 -17.71
C VAL A 188 -9.53 8.42 -17.99
N SER A 189 -8.62 9.31 -17.59
CA SER A 189 -7.18 9.20 -17.87
C SER A 189 -6.38 9.37 -16.58
N PRO A 190 -6.05 8.28 -15.88
CA PRO A 190 -5.18 8.32 -14.70
C PRO A 190 -3.86 9.06 -14.96
N ALA A 191 -3.28 8.94 -16.17
CA ALA A 191 -2.05 9.62 -16.58
C ALA A 191 -2.17 11.16 -16.63
N SER A 192 -3.38 11.71 -16.75
CA SER A 192 -3.63 13.16 -16.67
C SER A 192 -3.45 13.72 -15.25
N LEU A 193 -3.39 12.87 -14.21
CA LEU A 193 -3.40 13.27 -12.80
C LEU A 193 -2.42 12.52 -11.85
N THR A 194 -1.67 11.53 -12.33
CA THR A 194 -0.46 10.99 -11.65
C THR A 194 0.64 12.06 -11.49
N SER A 195 1.73 11.78 -10.77
CA SER A 195 2.90 12.67 -10.77
C SER A 195 3.69 12.57 -12.09
N VAL A 196 4.18 13.71 -12.57
CA VAL A 196 5.03 13.79 -13.77
C VAL A 196 6.34 13.01 -13.57
N GLU A 197 6.87 12.96 -12.34
CA GLU A 197 8.02 12.12 -11.98
C GLU A 197 7.73 10.62 -12.18
N ALA A 198 6.54 10.12 -11.81
CA ALA A 198 6.20 8.71 -12.01
C ALA A 198 6.15 8.36 -13.51
N LEU A 199 5.57 9.25 -14.33
CA LEU A 199 5.58 9.09 -15.80
C LEU A 199 7.00 9.06 -16.37
N LYS A 200 7.90 9.97 -15.96
CA LYS A 200 9.30 9.98 -16.44
C LYS A 200 10.09 8.74 -16.01
N ASN A 201 9.85 8.23 -14.81
CA ASN A 201 10.47 7.00 -14.33
C ASN A 201 9.92 5.76 -15.07
N LEU A 202 8.65 5.77 -15.49
CA LEU A 202 8.06 4.72 -16.34
C LEU A 202 8.54 4.82 -17.79
N SER A 203 8.70 6.01 -18.37
CA SER A 203 9.23 6.15 -19.74
C SER A 203 10.69 5.68 -19.84
N LYS A 204 11.50 5.89 -18.80
CA LYS A 204 12.84 5.28 -18.67
C LYS A 204 12.83 3.75 -18.54
N GLN A 205 11.75 3.14 -18.04
CA GLN A 205 11.60 1.67 -17.99
C GLN A 205 11.04 1.06 -19.29
N LEU A 206 10.33 1.86 -20.08
CA LEU A 206 9.60 1.41 -21.28
C LEU A 206 10.20 1.94 -22.59
N ASN A 207 11.32 2.68 -22.51
CA ASN A 207 12.03 3.38 -23.58
C ASN A 207 11.18 4.37 -24.41
N SER A 208 9.93 4.61 -24.02
CA SER A 208 8.96 5.46 -24.73
C SER A 208 8.03 6.15 -23.73
N TYR A 209 7.71 7.42 -24.00
CA TYR A 209 6.76 8.18 -23.19
C TYR A 209 5.30 7.76 -23.44
N GLU A 210 4.94 7.46 -24.68
CA GLU A 210 3.58 7.07 -25.04
C GLU A 210 3.19 5.73 -24.40
N ASN A 211 4.10 4.76 -24.41
CA ASN A 211 3.98 3.50 -23.68
C ASN A 211 3.79 3.72 -22.16
N SER A 212 4.36 4.81 -21.60
CA SER A 212 4.23 5.13 -20.16
C SER A 212 2.87 5.75 -19.80
N ILE A 213 2.25 6.49 -20.72
CA ILE A 213 0.87 6.97 -20.59
C ILE A 213 -0.08 5.77 -20.66
N GLU A 214 0.09 4.91 -21.68
CA GLU A 214 -0.73 3.72 -21.90
C GLU A 214 -0.69 2.76 -20.70
N PHE A 215 0.52 2.45 -20.19
CA PHE A 215 0.70 1.60 -19.00
C PHE A 215 0.00 2.13 -17.74
N VAL A 216 -0.16 3.45 -17.61
CA VAL A 216 -0.89 4.07 -16.48
C VAL A 216 -2.40 4.07 -16.74
N ASN A 217 -2.83 4.41 -17.95
CA ASN A 217 -4.25 4.40 -18.36
C ASN A 217 -4.83 2.98 -18.47
N MET A 218 -3.99 1.95 -18.56
CA MET A 218 -4.36 0.54 -18.45
C MET A 218 -5.32 0.25 -17.28
N SER A 219 -5.17 0.98 -16.16
CA SER A 219 -6.02 0.82 -14.97
C SER A 219 -7.47 1.30 -15.12
N SER A 220 -7.78 2.24 -16.03
CA SER A 220 -9.18 2.57 -16.39
C SER A 220 -9.75 1.63 -17.46
N LYS A 221 -8.89 1.01 -18.28
CA LYS A 221 -9.26 -0.03 -19.26
C LYS A 221 -9.48 -1.44 -18.68
N THR A 222 -8.99 -1.75 -17.49
CA THR A 222 -8.91 -3.14 -16.98
C THR A 222 -9.84 -3.44 -15.79
N VAL A 223 -10.39 -4.64 -15.81
CA VAL A 223 -11.26 -5.22 -14.78
C VAL A 223 -10.62 -6.48 -14.19
N ILE A 224 -10.70 -6.64 -12.86
CA ILE A 224 -10.52 -7.93 -12.20
C ILE A 224 -11.89 -8.61 -12.15
N LEU A 225 -12.01 -9.77 -12.80
CA LEU A 225 -13.13 -10.67 -12.60
C LEU A 225 -12.87 -11.57 -11.39
N ASN A 226 -13.56 -11.29 -10.29
CA ASN A 226 -13.61 -12.14 -9.10
C ASN A 226 -14.62 -13.29 -9.29
N ARG A 227 -14.46 -14.37 -8.52
CA ARG A 227 -15.34 -15.58 -8.49
C ARG A 227 -15.61 -16.27 -9.84
N LEU A 228 -14.58 -16.48 -10.67
CA LEU A 228 -14.77 -17.22 -11.92
C LEU A 228 -15.26 -18.68 -11.69
N PRO A 229 -16.07 -19.25 -12.60
CA PRO A 229 -16.48 -20.65 -12.53
C PRO A 229 -15.31 -21.60 -12.82
N SER A 230 -15.26 -22.75 -12.14
CA SER A 230 -14.19 -23.76 -12.24
C SER A 230 -14.14 -24.55 -13.57
N TYR A 231 -14.97 -24.19 -14.55
CA TYR A 231 -14.89 -24.69 -15.93
C TYR A 231 -14.05 -23.76 -16.84
N LEU A 232 -13.82 -22.50 -16.46
CA LEU A 232 -12.85 -21.63 -17.12
C LEU A 232 -11.46 -21.98 -16.56
N ARG A 233 -10.51 -22.32 -17.43
CA ARG A 233 -9.15 -22.76 -17.03
C ARG A 233 -8.02 -22.18 -17.87
N ASN A 234 -8.32 -21.76 -19.10
CA ASN A 234 -7.38 -21.10 -20.00
C ASN A 234 -7.73 -19.63 -20.15
N ASP A 235 -6.73 -18.84 -20.56
CA ASP A 235 -6.91 -17.41 -20.89
C ASP A 235 -7.96 -17.22 -22.00
N GLN A 236 -7.97 -18.13 -22.99
CA GLN A 236 -8.95 -18.17 -24.08
C GLN A 236 -10.38 -18.47 -23.58
N ASP A 237 -10.57 -19.38 -22.62
CA ASP A 237 -11.90 -19.69 -22.08
C ASP A 237 -12.52 -18.43 -21.46
N VAL A 238 -11.71 -17.62 -20.77
CA VAL A 238 -12.13 -16.35 -20.16
C VAL A 238 -12.42 -15.29 -21.24
N PHE A 239 -11.59 -15.20 -22.27
CA PHE A 239 -11.81 -14.30 -23.42
C PHE A 239 -13.16 -14.58 -24.08
N ASP A 240 -13.43 -15.84 -24.44
CA ASP A 240 -14.68 -16.24 -25.10
C ASP A 240 -15.89 -16.11 -24.16
N TYR A 241 -15.72 -16.34 -22.85
CA TYR A 241 -16.75 -16.08 -21.85
C TYR A 241 -17.14 -14.60 -21.77
N VAL A 242 -16.18 -13.68 -21.73
CA VAL A 242 -16.48 -12.23 -21.70
C VAL A 242 -17.08 -11.78 -23.03
N ARG A 243 -16.58 -12.29 -24.16
CA ARG A 243 -17.13 -12.00 -25.49
C ARG A 243 -18.59 -12.42 -25.61
N GLN A 244 -18.98 -13.55 -25.00
CA GLN A 244 -20.38 -13.99 -24.91
C GLN A 244 -21.28 -13.08 -24.06
N LEU A 245 -20.74 -12.20 -23.21
CA LEU A 245 -21.54 -11.20 -22.49
C LEU A 245 -21.97 -10.03 -23.39
N GLY A 246 -21.31 -9.83 -24.55
CA GLY A 246 -21.69 -8.81 -25.53
C GLY A 246 -21.53 -7.34 -25.09
N ILE A 247 -20.65 -7.07 -24.12
CA ILE A 247 -20.49 -5.74 -23.50
C ILE A 247 -19.58 -4.80 -24.31
N GLY A 248 -18.62 -5.34 -25.06
CA GLY A 248 -17.67 -4.56 -25.86
C GLY A 248 -16.50 -5.41 -26.38
N ASP A 249 -15.57 -4.76 -27.08
CA ASP A 249 -14.39 -5.41 -27.66
C ASP A 249 -13.26 -5.54 -26.62
N VAL A 250 -13.00 -6.78 -26.23
CA VAL A 250 -11.92 -7.20 -25.32
C VAL A 250 -10.58 -7.23 -26.08
N GLU A 251 -9.57 -6.52 -25.56
CA GLU A 251 -8.20 -6.57 -26.09
C GLU A 251 -7.48 -7.84 -25.62
N THR A 252 -7.52 -8.12 -24.31
CA THR A 252 -6.83 -9.26 -23.67
C THR A 252 -7.62 -9.77 -22.46
N ALA A 253 -7.56 -11.08 -22.22
CA ALA A 253 -7.99 -11.71 -20.97
C ALA A 253 -6.87 -12.62 -20.47
N ILE A 254 -6.59 -12.58 -19.16
CA ILE A 254 -5.47 -13.29 -18.54
C ILE A 254 -5.94 -13.91 -17.22
N LEU A 255 -5.94 -15.24 -17.14
CA LEU A 255 -6.30 -15.98 -15.94
C LEU A 255 -5.13 -15.96 -14.94
N ILE A 256 -5.42 -15.57 -13.70
CA ILE A 256 -4.40 -15.47 -12.64
C ILE A 256 -4.09 -16.88 -12.12
N GLN A 257 -2.82 -17.28 -12.28
CA GLN A 257 -2.27 -18.54 -11.75
C GLN A 257 -1.72 -18.35 -10.33
N ASP A 258 -1.53 -19.44 -9.58
CA ASP A 258 -0.85 -19.36 -8.29
C ASP A 258 0.67 -19.25 -8.46
N THR A 259 1.17 -18.02 -8.43
CA THR A 259 2.59 -17.68 -8.57
C THR A 259 3.31 -17.50 -7.23
N TYR A 260 2.74 -17.99 -6.12
CA TYR A 260 3.31 -17.79 -4.77
C TYR A 260 4.74 -18.35 -4.61
N TYR A 261 5.02 -19.57 -5.09
CA TYR A 261 6.36 -20.16 -5.01
C TYR A 261 7.37 -19.40 -5.88
N LEU A 262 7.00 -19.07 -7.12
CA LEU A 262 7.80 -18.26 -8.05
C LEU A 262 8.12 -16.86 -7.47
N THR A 263 7.13 -16.19 -6.86
CA THR A 263 7.32 -14.91 -6.17
C THR A 263 8.33 -15.04 -5.02
N LYS A 264 8.23 -16.11 -4.22
CA LYS A 264 9.16 -16.39 -3.12
C LYS A 264 10.58 -16.73 -3.60
N LEU A 265 10.73 -17.32 -4.79
CA LEU A 265 12.04 -17.53 -5.41
C LEU A 265 12.67 -16.21 -5.86
N TYR A 266 11.89 -15.28 -6.44
CA TYR A 266 12.38 -13.94 -6.77
C TYR A 266 12.85 -13.17 -5.54
N GLU A 267 12.06 -13.13 -4.46
CA GLU A 267 12.47 -12.47 -3.21
C GLU A 267 13.75 -13.08 -2.61
N LYS A 268 13.90 -14.41 -2.65
CA LYS A 268 15.13 -15.08 -2.22
C LYS A 268 16.32 -14.72 -3.10
N ARG A 269 16.14 -14.68 -4.43
CA ARG A 269 17.17 -14.30 -5.40
C ARG A 269 17.63 -12.86 -5.16
N ASP A 270 16.72 -11.94 -4.94
CA ASP A 270 17.04 -10.51 -4.82
C ASP A 270 17.79 -10.22 -3.49
N VAL A 271 17.50 -10.97 -2.42
CA VAL A 271 18.34 -11.00 -1.20
C VAL A 271 19.74 -11.58 -1.47
N ILE A 272 19.87 -12.64 -2.26
CA ILE A 272 21.19 -13.18 -2.66
C ILE A 272 21.98 -12.14 -3.48
N LEU A 273 21.32 -11.39 -4.36
CA LEU A 273 21.95 -10.33 -5.17
C LEU A 273 22.44 -9.16 -4.31
N GLN A 274 21.63 -8.68 -3.37
CA GLN A 274 22.07 -7.63 -2.42
C GLN A 274 23.27 -8.07 -1.58
N ASN A 275 23.34 -9.34 -1.17
CA ASN A 275 24.50 -9.88 -0.44
C ASN A 275 25.73 -10.03 -1.33
N LEU A 276 25.56 -10.50 -2.57
CA LEU A 276 26.64 -10.59 -3.57
C LEU A 276 27.24 -9.22 -3.89
N GLU A 277 26.40 -8.18 -4.03
CA GLU A 277 26.86 -6.80 -4.23
C GLU A 277 27.60 -6.25 -3.00
N LYS A 278 27.19 -6.65 -1.78
CA LYS A 278 27.89 -6.29 -0.53
C LYS A 278 29.30 -6.89 -0.48
N GLU A 279 29.45 -8.18 -0.78
CA GLU A 279 30.77 -8.84 -0.80
C GLU A 279 31.70 -8.28 -1.88
N ILE A 280 31.19 -8.04 -3.10
CA ILE A 280 32.00 -7.45 -4.19
C ILE A 280 32.47 -6.04 -3.80
N ASN A 281 31.57 -5.20 -3.27
CA ASN A 281 31.90 -3.85 -2.83
C ASN A 281 32.90 -3.85 -1.65
N PHE A 282 32.75 -4.77 -0.70
CA PHE A 282 33.68 -4.92 0.43
C PHE A 282 35.08 -5.36 -0.02
N ALA A 283 35.17 -6.34 -0.94
CA ALA A 283 36.43 -6.76 -1.55
C ALA A 283 37.09 -5.63 -2.36
N PHE A 284 36.32 -4.85 -3.12
CA PHE A 284 36.80 -3.70 -3.88
C PHE A 284 37.31 -2.57 -2.97
N LEU A 285 36.61 -2.26 -1.88
CA LEU A 285 37.05 -1.28 -0.88
C LEU A 285 38.31 -1.74 -0.12
N ARG A 286 38.47 -3.05 0.12
CA ARG A 286 39.71 -3.64 0.65
C ARG A 286 40.88 -3.49 -0.34
N MET A 287 40.64 -3.77 -1.63
CA MET A 287 41.63 -3.58 -2.70
C MET A 287 42.10 -2.13 -2.81
N LYS A 288 41.16 -1.17 -2.73
CA LYS A 288 41.49 0.26 -2.68
C LYS A 288 42.34 0.63 -1.46
N LYS A 289 41.99 0.18 -0.26
CA LYS A 289 42.78 0.42 0.97
C LYS A 289 44.18 -0.20 0.90
N TYR A 290 44.32 -1.37 0.26
CA TYR A 290 45.63 -2.00 0.03
C TYR A 290 46.49 -1.14 -0.92
N PHE A 291 45.92 -0.69 -2.04
CA PHE A 291 46.58 0.22 -2.98
C PHE A 291 46.97 1.56 -2.33
N GLU A 292 46.12 2.14 -1.47
CA GLU A 292 46.44 3.36 -0.72
C GLU A 292 47.61 3.16 0.26
N LYS A 293 47.79 1.95 0.80
CA LYS A 293 48.89 1.60 1.71
C LYS A 293 50.20 1.28 0.98
N ASN A 294 50.13 0.54 -0.14
CA ASN A 294 51.29 0.10 -0.93
C ASN A 294 51.53 0.99 -2.17
N ARG A 295 51.12 2.26 -2.09
CA ARG A 295 51.04 3.19 -3.22
C ARG A 295 52.34 3.31 -4.02
N ASP A 296 53.49 3.35 -3.34
CA ASP A 296 54.78 3.58 -3.99
C ASP A 296 55.23 2.39 -4.85
N GLU A 297 55.01 1.15 -4.40
CA GLU A 297 55.29 -0.08 -5.17
C GLU A 297 54.40 -0.14 -6.44
N CYS A 298 53.13 0.20 -6.30
CA CYS A 298 52.19 0.28 -7.43
C CYS A 298 52.56 1.39 -8.42
N MET A 299 52.95 2.57 -7.93
CA MET A 299 53.40 3.69 -8.76
C MET A 299 54.76 3.42 -9.43
N GLU A 300 55.62 2.59 -8.83
CA GLU A 300 56.86 2.13 -9.46
C GLU A 300 56.57 1.18 -10.63
N SER A 301 55.70 0.18 -10.44
CA SER A 301 55.26 -0.72 -11.54
C SER A 301 54.61 0.06 -12.70
N PHE A 302 53.88 1.15 -12.40
CA PHE A 302 53.31 2.03 -13.41
C PHE A 302 54.38 2.84 -14.18
N LYS A 303 55.42 3.34 -13.50
CA LYS A 303 56.56 4.06 -14.12
C LYS A 303 57.43 3.16 -14.99
N GLU A 304 57.59 1.90 -14.62
CA GLU A 304 58.29 0.90 -15.46
C GLU A 304 57.54 0.64 -16.77
N THR A 305 56.20 0.80 -16.79
CA THR A 305 55.36 0.53 -17.97
C THR A 305 55.24 1.75 -18.91
N TYR A 306 55.39 2.99 -18.42
CA TYR A 306 55.30 4.20 -19.25
C TYR A 306 56.41 5.22 -18.99
N HIS A 307 57.31 5.41 -19.97
CA HIS A 307 58.29 6.50 -20.00
C HIS A 307 57.63 7.89 -20.17
N ASN A 308 57.25 8.52 -19.05
CA ASN A 308 57.06 9.96 -18.82
C ASN A 308 56.14 10.80 -19.75
N LYS A 309 55.44 10.23 -20.74
CA LYS A 309 54.72 11.02 -21.78
C LYS A 309 53.19 11.01 -21.74
N LEU A 310 52.55 10.24 -20.86
CA LEU A 310 51.13 9.84 -21.06
C LEU A 310 50.10 10.24 -19.98
N GLU A 311 50.49 10.89 -18.89
CA GLU A 311 49.55 11.18 -17.77
C GLU A 311 48.29 11.97 -18.19
N GLN A 312 48.37 12.91 -19.14
CA GLN A 312 47.23 13.73 -19.58
C GLN A 312 46.41 13.13 -20.74
N SER A 313 46.91 12.10 -21.40
CA SER A 313 46.22 11.37 -22.48
C SER A 313 45.58 10.10 -21.96
N ALA A 314 46.27 9.34 -21.11
CA ALA A 314 45.75 8.14 -20.46
C ALA A 314 44.42 8.41 -19.73
N ILE A 315 44.35 9.44 -18.88
CA ILE A 315 43.12 9.82 -18.15
C ILE A 315 41.94 10.12 -19.08
N ARG A 316 42.19 10.63 -20.29
CA ARG A 316 41.16 10.87 -21.31
C ARG A 316 40.70 9.59 -22.03
N VAL A 317 41.60 8.63 -22.21
CA VAL A 317 41.24 7.30 -22.77
C VAL A 317 40.43 6.50 -21.75
N PHE A 318 40.89 6.39 -20.50
CA PHE A 318 40.17 5.65 -19.44
C PHE A 318 38.79 6.23 -19.12
N ARG A 319 38.59 7.56 -19.25
CA ARG A 319 37.28 8.19 -19.06
C ARG A 319 36.27 7.89 -20.18
N ASN A 320 36.73 7.45 -21.35
CA ASN A 320 35.92 7.26 -22.55
C ASN A 320 35.87 5.78 -23.03
N MET A 321 36.43 4.83 -22.27
CA MET A 321 36.41 3.41 -22.63
C MET A 321 35.11 2.74 -22.21
N ARG A 322 34.27 2.44 -23.20
CA ARG A 322 33.05 1.63 -23.05
C ARG A 322 33.37 0.15 -23.17
N PHE A 323 32.85 -0.67 -22.26
CA PHE A 323 32.97 -2.13 -22.31
C PHE A 323 31.70 -2.78 -22.85
N ASP A 324 31.87 -3.70 -23.80
CA ASP A 324 30.78 -4.56 -24.27
C ASP A 324 30.44 -5.66 -23.23
N VAL A 325 29.24 -6.21 -23.34
CA VAL A 325 28.66 -7.25 -22.47
C VAL A 325 29.62 -8.42 -22.26
N GLU A 326 30.19 -8.98 -23.33
CA GLU A 326 31.09 -10.13 -23.24
C GLU A 326 32.39 -9.77 -22.49
N GLU A 327 32.91 -8.55 -22.66
CA GLU A 327 34.09 -8.11 -21.90
C GLU A 327 33.76 -7.88 -20.42
N LYS A 328 32.60 -7.31 -20.08
CA LYS A 328 32.14 -7.19 -18.68
C LYS A 328 32.06 -8.57 -18.02
N VAL A 329 31.47 -9.56 -18.68
CA VAL A 329 31.39 -10.94 -18.18
C VAL A 329 32.80 -11.57 -18.03
N ARG A 330 33.71 -11.31 -18.97
CA ARG A 330 35.10 -11.80 -18.91
C ARG A 330 35.91 -11.16 -17.77
N LEU A 331 35.77 -9.84 -17.56
CA LEU A 331 36.40 -9.11 -16.47
C LEU A 331 35.86 -9.58 -15.11
N LEU A 332 34.54 -9.77 -14.99
CA LEU A 332 33.92 -10.30 -13.78
C LEU A 332 34.41 -11.72 -13.46
N ASN A 333 34.45 -12.63 -14.44
CA ASN A 333 34.99 -13.97 -14.22
C ASN A 333 36.47 -13.96 -13.79
N CYS A 334 37.28 -13.04 -14.33
CA CYS A 334 38.65 -12.83 -13.87
C CYS A 334 38.69 -12.34 -12.40
N PHE A 335 37.80 -11.42 -12.02
CA PHE A 335 37.65 -10.95 -10.63
C PHE A 335 37.27 -12.09 -9.68
N VAL A 336 36.33 -12.96 -10.05
CA VAL A 336 35.93 -14.12 -9.22
C VAL A 336 37.10 -15.10 -9.03
N GLN A 337 37.84 -15.42 -10.11
CA GLN A 337 38.93 -16.41 -10.06
C GLN A 337 40.17 -15.93 -9.30
N ASN A 338 40.54 -14.66 -9.45
CA ASN A 338 41.77 -14.11 -8.88
C ASN A 338 41.53 -13.28 -7.60
N GLY A 339 40.30 -12.78 -7.37
CA GLY A 339 39.92 -12.08 -6.14
C GLY A 339 40.10 -12.94 -4.89
N ASN A 340 39.91 -14.26 -4.99
CA ASN A 340 40.22 -15.18 -3.88
C ASN A 340 41.73 -15.25 -3.56
N LYS A 341 42.61 -15.09 -4.55
CA LYS A 341 44.07 -14.97 -4.29
C LYS A 341 44.37 -13.66 -3.56
N PHE A 342 43.75 -12.55 -4.00
CA PHE A 342 43.89 -11.25 -3.35
C PHE A 342 43.35 -11.24 -1.90
N LEU A 343 42.17 -11.82 -1.65
CA LEU A 343 41.61 -11.92 -0.29
C LEU A 343 42.45 -12.82 0.62
N GLY A 344 43.04 -13.90 0.07
CA GLY A 344 44.03 -14.72 0.79
C GLY A 344 45.31 -13.96 1.13
N LEU A 345 45.80 -13.09 0.23
CA LEU A 345 46.91 -12.17 0.50
C LEU A 345 46.56 -11.08 1.52
N ALA A 346 45.28 -10.72 1.64
CA ALA A 346 44.77 -9.78 2.64
C ALA A 346 44.57 -10.42 4.04
N GLY A 347 44.49 -11.76 4.12
CA GLY A 347 44.40 -12.52 5.38
C GLY A 347 42.98 -12.89 5.82
N ASP A 348 42.02 -12.98 4.89
CA ASP A 348 40.60 -13.23 5.16
C ASP A 348 40.06 -14.53 4.51
N ASP A 349 38.98 -15.08 5.08
CA ASP A 349 38.28 -16.25 4.51
C ASP A 349 37.61 -15.93 3.16
N THR A 350 37.97 -16.69 2.11
CA THR A 350 37.71 -16.32 0.71
C THR A 350 36.47 -16.96 0.08
N SER A 351 35.70 -17.73 0.86
CA SER A 351 34.72 -18.70 0.34
C SER A 351 33.36 -18.12 -0.06
N PHE A 352 32.94 -16.99 0.53
CA PHE A 352 31.55 -16.53 0.46
C PHE A 352 31.08 -16.09 -0.95
N LEU A 353 31.95 -15.45 -1.72
CA LEU A 353 31.57 -14.91 -3.04
C LEU A 353 31.22 -16.01 -4.05
N ILE A 354 31.94 -17.14 -4.04
CA ILE A 354 31.61 -18.32 -4.87
C ILE A 354 30.28 -18.91 -4.42
N VAL A 355 30.05 -19.02 -3.10
CA VAL A 355 28.80 -19.56 -2.54
C VAL A 355 27.59 -18.72 -2.96
N TYR A 356 27.68 -17.39 -2.96
CA TYR A 356 26.57 -16.54 -3.44
C TYR A 356 26.31 -16.68 -4.95
N ILE A 357 27.36 -16.85 -5.77
CA ILE A 357 27.19 -17.11 -7.22
C ILE A 357 26.54 -18.48 -7.46
N GLU A 358 26.92 -19.51 -6.71
CA GLU A 358 26.30 -20.84 -6.81
C GLU A 358 24.84 -20.84 -6.34
N GLN A 359 24.54 -20.16 -5.23
CA GLN A 359 23.17 -19.93 -4.76
C GLN A 359 22.32 -19.18 -5.79
N LEU A 360 22.89 -18.18 -6.48
CA LEU A 360 22.21 -17.43 -7.54
C LEU A 360 21.90 -18.33 -8.75
N ARG A 361 22.86 -19.15 -9.21
CA ARG A 361 22.63 -20.14 -10.27
C ARG A 361 21.53 -21.13 -9.90
N TYR A 362 21.58 -21.67 -8.68
CA TYR A 362 20.56 -22.61 -8.17
C TYR A 362 19.16 -21.97 -8.13
N CYS A 363 19.04 -20.72 -7.65
CA CYS A 363 17.75 -20.04 -7.59
C CYS A 363 17.22 -19.71 -8.99
N ASN A 364 18.08 -19.29 -9.93
CA ASN A 364 17.67 -19.05 -11.33
C ASN A 364 17.26 -20.35 -12.05
N GLN A 365 17.94 -21.48 -11.79
CA GLN A 365 17.48 -22.79 -12.28
C GLN A 365 16.09 -23.14 -11.71
N LYS A 366 15.85 -22.92 -10.41
CA LYS A 366 14.53 -23.19 -9.80
C LYS A 366 13.42 -22.28 -10.34
N ILE A 367 13.73 -21.03 -10.67
CA ILE A 367 12.82 -20.10 -11.35
C ILE A 367 12.43 -20.65 -12.72
N LEU A 368 13.40 -21.14 -13.50
CA LEU A 368 13.15 -21.68 -14.85
C LEU A 368 12.36 -23.01 -14.80
N GLU A 369 12.68 -23.92 -13.87
CA GLU A 369 11.91 -25.14 -13.63
C GLU A 369 10.44 -24.84 -13.27
N GLU A 370 10.19 -23.81 -12.44
CA GLU A 370 8.84 -23.39 -12.04
C GLU A 370 8.09 -22.71 -13.19
N LYS A 371 8.75 -21.85 -13.98
CA LYS A 371 8.17 -21.27 -15.21
C LYS A 371 7.77 -22.35 -16.21
N GLU A 372 8.62 -23.36 -16.42
CA GLU A 372 8.30 -24.53 -17.25
C GLU A 372 7.12 -25.34 -16.69
N TYR A 373 7.02 -25.49 -15.37
CA TYR A 373 5.88 -26.17 -14.73
C TYR A 373 4.55 -25.43 -14.95
N LEU A 374 4.53 -24.11 -14.75
CA LEU A 374 3.34 -23.27 -14.98
C LEU A 374 2.92 -23.24 -16.46
N ALA A 375 3.88 -23.23 -17.39
CA ALA A 375 3.60 -23.33 -18.83
C ALA A 375 2.97 -24.69 -19.20
N LYS A 376 3.58 -25.81 -18.76
CA LYS A 376 3.05 -27.16 -18.98
C LYS A 376 1.68 -27.36 -18.31
N ALA A 377 1.41 -26.68 -17.19
CA ALA A 377 0.09 -26.68 -16.57
C ALA A 377 -1.00 -26.06 -17.47
N LYS A 378 -0.69 -24.98 -18.21
CA LYS A 378 -1.61 -24.42 -19.22
C LYS A 378 -1.82 -25.42 -20.36
N GLU A 379 -0.76 -25.96 -20.94
CA GLU A 379 -0.83 -26.91 -22.08
C GLU A 379 -1.62 -28.18 -21.76
N VAL A 380 -1.41 -28.77 -20.57
CA VAL A 380 -2.04 -30.03 -20.17
C VAL A 380 -3.56 -29.89 -19.92
N ASP A 381 -4.04 -28.73 -19.48
CA ASP A 381 -5.50 -28.49 -19.34
C ASP A 381 -6.14 -28.08 -20.68
N LEU A 382 -5.39 -27.43 -21.59
CA LEU A 382 -5.75 -27.23 -23.00
C LEU A 382 -6.04 -28.58 -23.69
N TYR A 383 -5.10 -29.53 -23.58
CA TYR A 383 -5.23 -30.86 -24.21
C TYR A 383 -6.42 -31.67 -23.66
N LYS A 384 -6.75 -31.51 -22.37
CA LYS A 384 -7.95 -32.14 -21.77
C LYS A 384 -9.24 -31.55 -22.32
N ASN A 385 -9.29 -30.23 -22.56
CA ASN A 385 -10.46 -29.57 -23.11
C ASN A 385 -10.72 -30.01 -24.55
N GLU A 386 -9.69 -30.10 -25.41
CA GLU A 386 -9.82 -30.64 -26.77
C GLU A 386 -10.31 -32.09 -26.78
N VAL A 387 -9.73 -32.94 -25.93
CA VAL A 387 -10.15 -34.36 -25.81
C VAL A 387 -11.60 -34.46 -25.32
N GLN A 388 -12.08 -33.59 -24.43
CA GLN A 388 -13.49 -33.57 -24.00
C GLN A 388 -14.44 -33.04 -25.09
N LEU A 389 -14.04 -32.03 -25.86
CA LEU A 389 -14.80 -31.52 -27.01
C LEU A 389 -14.99 -32.60 -28.08
N ASN A 390 -13.91 -33.27 -28.49
CA ASN A 390 -13.97 -34.33 -29.49
C ASN A 390 -14.79 -35.53 -29.00
N ASN A 391 -14.61 -35.98 -27.75
CA ASN A 391 -15.43 -37.04 -27.14
C ASN A 391 -16.92 -36.67 -26.95
N ASN A 392 -17.32 -35.42 -27.16
CA ASN A 392 -18.73 -35.01 -27.19
C ASN A 392 -19.25 -34.94 -28.63
N ASN A 393 -18.47 -34.38 -29.56
CA ASN A 393 -18.79 -34.38 -30.99
C ASN A 393 -18.98 -35.81 -31.55
N ASP A 394 -18.16 -36.76 -31.13
CA ASP A 394 -18.29 -38.17 -31.52
C ASP A 394 -19.55 -38.83 -30.96
N LYS A 395 -20.03 -38.42 -29.78
CA LYS A 395 -21.31 -38.92 -29.22
C LYS A 395 -22.50 -38.42 -30.04
N ASP A 396 -22.51 -37.14 -30.41
CA ASP A 396 -23.59 -36.56 -31.21
C ASP A 396 -23.64 -37.11 -32.65
N ASN A 397 -22.49 -37.56 -33.19
CA ASN A 397 -22.45 -38.31 -34.44
C ASN A 397 -22.87 -39.79 -34.25
N SER A 398 -22.50 -40.45 -33.15
CA SER A 398 -22.90 -41.84 -32.87
C SER A 398 -24.40 -42.03 -32.67
N GLY A 399 -25.14 -40.95 -32.37
CA GLY A 399 -26.58 -40.99 -32.06
C GLY A 399 -27.54 -41.11 -33.26
N LYS A 400 -27.06 -41.14 -34.52
CA LYS A 400 -27.94 -41.09 -35.71
C LYS A 400 -28.27 -42.44 -36.35
N ASP A 401 -27.41 -43.45 -36.22
CA ASP A 401 -27.59 -44.74 -36.92
C ASP A 401 -28.38 -45.77 -36.10
N ASN A 402 -29.61 -45.43 -35.71
CA ASN A 402 -30.63 -46.45 -35.35
C ASN A 402 -32.07 -45.90 -35.31
N LYS A 403 -32.77 -45.92 -36.45
CA LYS A 403 -34.24 -46.00 -36.50
C LYS A 403 -34.76 -46.39 -37.88
N GLY A 404 -35.30 -47.61 -37.98
CA GLY A 404 -36.05 -48.10 -39.14
C GLY A 404 -37.24 -48.97 -38.73
N SER A 405 -38.26 -49.02 -39.58
CA SER A 405 -39.39 -49.97 -39.54
C SER A 405 -40.43 -49.88 -38.41
N SER A 406 -41.25 -48.83 -38.42
CA SER A 406 -42.73 -48.90 -38.37
C SER A 406 -43.32 -47.52 -38.69
N GLY A 407 -44.58 -47.34 -39.11
CA GLY A 407 -45.66 -48.28 -39.46
C GLY A 407 -46.99 -47.50 -39.51
N ARG A 408 -47.78 -47.65 -40.59
CA ARG A 408 -49.05 -46.94 -40.89
C ARG A 408 -50.05 -46.97 -39.71
N ASP A 409 -50.96 -46.00 -39.48
CA ASP A 409 -51.94 -45.38 -40.41
C ASP A 409 -52.32 -43.93 -39.98
N SER A 410 -52.60 -42.96 -40.87
CA SER A 410 -53.90 -42.57 -41.50
C SER A 410 -55.06 -42.30 -40.51
N LYS A 411 -55.88 -41.22 -40.58
CA LYS A 411 -56.30 -40.26 -41.65
C LYS A 411 -56.52 -38.84 -41.02
N GLY A 412 -56.68 -37.71 -41.72
CA GLY A 412 -56.64 -37.37 -43.16
C GLY A 412 -57.47 -36.09 -43.48
N SER A 413 -57.26 -35.47 -44.67
CA SER A 413 -57.97 -34.27 -45.22
C SER A 413 -57.69 -32.93 -44.50
N SER A 414 -57.33 -31.81 -45.15
CA SER A 414 -56.91 -31.47 -46.54
C SER A 414 -56.08 -30.15 -46.49
N GLY A 415 -55.72 -29.38 -47.54
CA GLY A 415 -56.01 -29.40 -48.98
C GLY A 415 -55.36 -28.18 -49.71
N SER A 416 -55.33 -28.18 -51.05
CA SER A 416 -54.57 -27.26 -51.95
C SER A 416 -53.04 -27.35 -51.79
N SER A 417 -52.17 -27.57 -52.80
CA SER A 417 -52.10 -27.15 -54.23
C SER A 417 -51.60 -25.71 -54.41
N GLY A 418 -50.49 -25.44 -55.12
CA GLY A 418 -49.44 -26.35 -55.62
C GLY A 418 -48.41 -25.64 -56.54
N LYS A 419 -47.41 -26.41 -57.03
CA LYS A 419 -46.67 -26.26 -58.33
C LYS A 419 -45.96 -24.92 -58.68
N ASP A 420 -44.95 -24.87 -59.54
CA ASP A 420 -44.03 -25.85 -60.18
C ASP A 420 -42.78 -25.02 -60.69
N ASN A 421 -41.59 -25.49 -61.08
CA ASN A 421 -40.76 -26.70 -60.87
C ASN A 421 -39.58 -26.68 -61.88
N LYS A 422 -38.49 -27.44 -61.61
CA LYS A 422 -37.32 -27.78 -62.47
C LYS A 422 -36.10 -26.83 -62.40
N GLY A 423 -34.85 -27.34 -62.52
CA GLY A 423 -34.42 -28.75 -62.48
C GLY A 423 -33.19 -29.10 -63.34
N LYS A 424 -32.84 -30.41 -63.38
CA LYS A 424 -31.72 -31.07 -64.13
C LYS A 424 -30.32 -30.75 -63.56
N ASN A 425 -29.23 -31.53 -63.69
CA ASN A 425 -28.93 -32.91 -64.16
C ASN A 425 -27.52 -33.29 -63.59
N SER A 426 -26.97 -34.52 -63.57
CA SER A 426 -27.44 -35.91 -63.78
C SER A 426 -26.37 -36.93 -63.25
N LYS A 427 -26.62 -38.24 -63.37
CA LYS A 427 -25.74 -39.36 -62.92
C LYS A 427 -24.45 -39.55 -63.76
N GLY A 428 -23.41 -40.21 -63.20
CA GLY A 428 -22.41 -40.95 -64.00
C GLY A 428 -21.14 -41.49 -63.31
N ASN A 429 -21.03 -42.82 -63.18
CA ASN A 429 -19.84 -43.73 -63.13
C ASN A 429 -18.57 -43.49 -62.26
N ASN A 430 -18.40 -44.44 -61.32
CA ASN A 430 -17.24 -45.31 -61.01
C ASN A 430 -15.82 -45.10 -61.61
N ASN A 431 -14.85 -45.36 -60.70
CA ASN A 431 -13.59 -46.12 -60.84
C ASN A 431 -12.33 -45.57 -61.54
N SER A 432 -11.29 -45.42 -60.70
CA SER A 432 -9.89 -45.89 -60.84
C SER A 432 -9.06 -45.57 -62.09
N ASN A 433 -7.85 -45.06 -61.85
CA ASN A 433 -6.66 -45.52 -62.59
C ASN A 433 -5.37 -45.39 -61.77
N ASN A 434 -4.36 -46.21 -62.07
CA ASN A 434 -3.02 -46.19 -61.48
C ASN A 434 -2.03 -45.42 -62.37
N ASN A 435 -0.98 -44.85 -61.75
CA ASN A 435 0.45 -44.90 -62.13
C ASN A 435 1.23 -43.97 -61.18
N SER A 436 2.38 -44.28 -60.54
CA SER A 436 3.52 -45.21 -60.72
C SER A 436 4.81 -44.52 -61.25
N ASN A 437 5.96 -45.01 -60.74
CA ASN A 437 7.35 -44.72 -61.16
C ASN A 437 7.89 -43.29 -60.85
N ASN A 438 9.18 -42.99 -60.65
CA ASN A 438 10.42 -43.68 -60.14
C ASN A 438 11.52 -42.57 -60.01
N ASP A 439 12.80 -42.70 -59.61
CA ASP A 439 13.72 -43.83 -59.27
C ASP A 439 14.92 -43.31 -58.42
N ASN A 440 15.79 -44.21 -57.94
CA ASN A 440 17.15 -44.01 -57.34
C ASN A 440 17.24 -43.49 -55.88
N ASN A 441 17.92 -44.09 -54.88
CA ASN A 441 19.22 -44.82 -54.74
C ASN A 441 20.37 -43.89 -54.26
N ASP A 442 21.30 -44.26 -53.36
CA ASP A 442 21.56 -45.57 -52.71
C ASP A 442 22.40 -45.47 -51.39
N ASN A 443 22.46 -46.58 -50.62
CA ASN A 443 23.48 -46.96 -49.60
C ASN A 443 23.61 -46.16 -48.26
N SER A 444 24.03 -46.74 -47.12
CA SER A 444 24.07 -48.15 -46.65
C SER A 444 24.49 -48.27 -45.17
N GLU A 445 23.78 -49.09 -44.35
CA GLU A 445 24.25 -49.84 -43.15
C GLU A 445 24.96 -49.09 -41.98
N GLY A 446 25.11 -49.61 -40.75
CA GLY A 446 24.78 -50.93 -40.18
C GLY A 446 24.76 -50.90 -38.63
N SER A 447 24.65 -52.05 -37.95
CA SER A 447 24.18 -52.14 -36.56
C SER A 447 25.20 -52.58 -35.49
N THR A 448 24.94 -52.14 -34.24
CA THR A 448 25.27 -52.80 -32.94
C THR A 448 26.72 -53.10 -32.54
N THR A 449 27.07 -52.76 -31.30
CA THR A 449 27.72 -53.71 -30.37
C THR A 449 27.53 -53.30 -28.91
N SER A 450 27.61 -54.27 -28.00
CA SER A 450 27.66 -54.09 -26.55
C SER A 450 28.78 -54.96 -25.98
N ILE A 451 29.31 -54.66 -24.78
CA ILE A 451 30.02 -55.61 -23.92
C ILE A 451 30.17 -55.07 -22.48
N TYR A 452 30.44 -55.98 -21.54
CA TYR A 452 30.19 -55.85 -20.11
C TYR A 452 31.29 -55.12 -19.31
N LYS A 453 30.80 -54.36 -18.30
CA LYS A 453 31.16 -54.35 -16.86
C LYS A 453 32.60 -54.65 -16.40
N HIS A 454 32.99 -53.95 -15.33
CA HIS A 454 33.19 -54.62 -14.03
C HIS A 454 32.85 -53.73 -12.82
N THR A 455 32.01 -54.24 -11.91
CA THR A 455 31.95 -53.82 -10.50
C THR A 455 32.68 -54.86 -9.64
N PRO A 456 32.99 -54.52 -8.38
CA PRO A 456 32.19 -55.02 -7.24
C PRO A 456 31.59 -53.85 -6.42
N ASP A 457 30.39 -53.89 -5.85
CA ASP A 457 29.69 -54.92 -5.04
C ASP A 457 30.30 -55.04 -3.63
N ALA A 458 29.55 -55.02 -2.51
CA ALA A 458 28.17 -54.57 -2.24
C ALA A 458 27.94 -54.50 -0.70
N THR A 459 27.03 -53.64 -0.20
CA THR A 459 26.18 -53.95 0.99
C THR A 459 25.01 -52.97 1.19
N THR A 460 23.80 -53.51 0.96
CA THR A 460 22.49 -53.17 1.56
C THR A 460 22.37 -52.02 2.59
N ALA A 461 21.66 -50.94 2.22
CA ALA A 461 20.83 -50.12 3.12
C ALA A 461 19.72 -49.38 2.32
N ASN A 462 18.61 -49.02 2.99
CA ASN A 462 17.38 -48.52 2.36
C ASN A 462 17.53 -47.20 1.58
N LYS A 463 17.03 -47.16 0.34
CA LYS A 463 16.54 -45.92 -0.30
C LYS A 463 15.08 -45.68 0.10
N ASN A 464 14.85 -45.25 1.34
CA ASN A 464 13.54 -44.72 1.79
C ASN A 464 13.65 -43.90 3.08
N ASP A 465 14.66 -43.02 3.14
CA ASP A 465 14.79 -41.97 4.16
C ASP A 465 15.53 -40.76 3.55
N PHE A 466 15.65 -39.66 4.31
CA PHE A 466 16.14 -38.32 3.89
C PHE A 466 15.15 -37.40 3.15
N ARG A 467 13.84 -37.66 3.24
CA ARG A 467 12.80 -36.61 3.19
C ARG A 467 12.18 -36.33 4.57
N LYS A 468 13.00 -36.46 5.62
CA LYS A 468 12.72 -36.06 7.00
C LYS A 468 13.93 -35.35 7.62
N ILE A 469 13.83 -34.03 7.72
CA ILE A 469 14.48 -33.10 8.67
C ILE A 469 13.98 -31.70 8.27
N VAL A 470 13.59 -30.87 9.25
CA VAL A 470 12.87 -29.59 9.05
C VAL A 470 11.49 -29.74 8.38
N VAL A 471 10.57 -30.37 9.12
CA VAL A 471 9.19 -29.92 9.44
C VAL A 471 8.48 -31.13 10.04
N GLU A 472 8.61 -31.29 11.36
CA GLU A 472 7.70 -32.11 12.16
C GLU A 472 7.29 -31.33 13.40
N HIS A 473 6.10 -30.74 13.32
CA HIS A 473 5.17 -30.75 14.43
C HIS A 473 3.76 -30.93 13.88
N SER A 474 3.09 -31.97 14.39
CA SER A 474 1.64 -32.22 14.45
C SER A 474 0.72 -31.04 14.07
N VAL A 475 -0.41 -31.26 13.38
CA VAL A 475 -1.40 -32.32 13.68
C VAL A 475 -1.86 -33.09 12.45
N SER A 476 -2.11 -34.40 12.64
CA SER A 476 -2.73 -35.33 11.70
C SER A 476 -4.26 -35.32 11.80
N ASP A 477 -4.95 -35.44 10.67
CA ASP A 477 -6.22 -36.17 10.56
C ASP A 477 -6.43 -36.65 9.11
N GLU A 478 -6.69 -37.94 8.92
CA GLU A 478 -6.96 -38.53 7.60
C GLU A 478 -8.45 -38.45 7.25
N PHE A 479 -8.81 -37.72 6.20
CA PHE A 479 -10.14 -37.80 5.59
C PHE A 479 -10.09 -38.38 4.18
N ASN A 480 -10.36 -39.68 4.08
CA ASN A 480 -10.56 -40.40 2.83
C ASN A 480 -11.79 -39.87 2.08
N TYR A 481 -11.59 -38.97 1.12
CA TYR A 481 -12.64 -38.58 0.19
C TYR A 481 -12.70 -39.55 -1.00
N LYS A 482 -13.79 -40.32 -1.10
CA LYS A 482 -14.12 -41.03 -2.33
C LYS A 482 -14.49 -40.01 -3.41
N LEU A 483 -13.86 -40.14 -4.58
CA LEU A 483 -14.27 -39.45 -5.80
C LEU A 483 -15.46 -40.20 -6.42
N ASP A 484 -16.67 -39.70 -6.21
CA ASP A 484 -17.83 -40.16 -6.98
C ASP A 484 -17.77 -39.58 -8.40
N GLU A 485 -17.66 -40.45 -9.41
CA GLU A 485 -17.64 -40.06 -10.81
C GLU A 485 -19.02 -39.55 -11.28
N GLN A 486 -19.18 -38.23 -11.40
CA GLN A 486 -20.33 -37.64 -12.09
C GLN A 486 -19.99 -37.30 -13.55
N LYS A 487 -20.67 -37.98 -14.49
CA LYS A 487 -20.54 -37.73 -15.92
C LYS A 487 -21.11 -36.36 -16.30
N PRO A 488 -20.39 -35.50 -17.04
CA PRO A 488 -20.96 -34.28 -17.59
C PRO A 488 -21.88 -34.59 -18.79
N THR A 489 -23.01 -33.90 -18.86
CA THR A 489 -23.94 -33.91 -20.00
C THR A 489 -23.71 -32.69 -20.91
N GLN A 490 -23.87 -32.88 -22.21
CA GLN A 490 -23.60 -31.84 -23.23
C GLN A 490 -24.63 -30.70 -23.22
N ASN A 491 -24.14 -29.46 -23.28
CA ASN A 491 -24.44 -28.48 -24.34
C ASN A 491 -23.70 -27.15 -24.09
N MET A 492 -23.30 -26.44 -25.15
CA MET A 492 -22.68 -25.11 -25.06
C MET A 492 -23.73 -24.00 -24.88
N MET A 493 -24.38 -24.02 -23.71
CA MET A 493 -25.14 -22.93 -23.12
C MET A 493 -25.07 -23.17 -21.60
N PRO A 494 -24.91 -22.14 -20.74
CA PRO A 494 -24.81 -22.36 -19.30
C PRO A 494 -26.06 -23.12 -18.81
N ASP A 495 -25.85 -24.32 -18.27
CA ASP A 495 -26.89 -25.30 -17.93
C ASP A 495 -27.99 -24.65 -17.06
N VAL A 496 -29.09 -24.27 -17.71
CA VAL A 496 -30.14 -23.41 -17.12
C VAL A 496 -30.85 -24.12 -15.96
N SER A 497 -30.73 -25.46 -15.88
CA SER A 497 -31.15 -26.27 -14.73
C SER A 497 -30.39 -25.97 -13.43
N LYS A 498 -29.34 -25.15 -13.46
CA LYS A 498 -28.51 -24.76 -12.30
C LYS A 498 -28.47 -23.23 -12.05
N SER A 499 -29.44 -22.50 -12.63
CA SER A 499 -29.82 -21.18 -12.14
C SER A 499 -30.53 -21.30 -10.78
N LEU A 500 -30.68 -20.20 -10.03
CA LEU A 500 -31.41 -20.18 -8.75
C LEU A 500 -32.92 -20.51 -8.93
N PHE A 501 -33.42 -20.48 -10.17
CA PHE A 501 -34.74 -20.96 -10.56
C PHE A 501 -34.57 -22.09 -11.57
N VAL A 502 -34.78 -23.32 -11.12
CA VAL A 502 -34.85 -24.51 -11.98
C VAL A 502 -36.14 -24.41 -12.79
N ARG A 503 -36.04 -24.22 -14.12
CA ARG A 503 -37.20 -23.88 -14.95
C ARG A 503 -38.27 -25.00 -15.03
N THR A 504 -37.92 -26.24 -14.67
CA THR A 504 -38.84 -27.39 -14.58
C THR A 504 -39.60 -27.47 -13.25
N ASP A 505 -39.15 -26.76 -12.21
CA ASP A 505 -39.78 -26.82 -10.88
C ASP A 505 -40.96 -25.83 -10.76
N ILE A 506 -41.13 -24.93 -11.74
CA ILE A 506 -42.24 -23.97 -11.82
C ILE A 506 -43.61 -24.68 -11.90
N ASP A 507 -43.66 -25.87 -12.50
CA ASP A 507 -44.88 -26.67 -12.65
C ASP A 507 -45.29 -27.42 -11.35
N ASN A 508 -44.45 -27.45 -10.30
CA ASN A 508 -44.72 -28.22 -9.07
C ASN A 508 -44.27 -27.48 -7.79
N ASP A 509 -45.24 -26.81 -7.13
CA ASP A 509 -45.11 -26.08 -5.86
C ASP A 509 -44.10 -24.91 -5.85
N VAL A 510 -44.60 -23.69 -6.14
CA VAL A 510 -43.88 -22.39 -6.07
C VAL A 510 -43.55 -21.96 -4.61
N SER A 511 -43.52 -22.89 -3.65
CA SER A 511 -43.21 -22.63 -2.25
C SER A 511 -41.70 -22.55 -2.01
N PHE A 512 -41.19 -21.35 -1.74
CA PHE A 512 -39.77 -21.10 -1.46
C PHE A 512 -39.18 -21.95 -0.32
N PHE A 513 -40.00 -22.33 0.65
CA PHE A 513 -39.65 -23.31 1.69
C PHE A 513 -40.86 -24.22 1.96
N SER A 514 -40.72 -25.51 1.72
CA SER A 514 -41.69 -26.55 2.06
C SER A 514 -41.09 -27.56 3.02
N PHE A 515 -41.86 -27.97 4.03
CA PHE A 515 -41.47 -29.01 4.98
C PHE A 515 -41.13 -30.35 4.28
N LYS A 516 -41.68 -30.58 3.08
CA LYS A 516 -41.34 -31.71 2.20
C LYS A 516 -39.90 -31.64 1.70
N GLN A 517 -39.41 -30.46 1.30
CA GLN A 517 -38.02 -30.26 0.85
C GLN A 517 -37.02 -30.50 2.00
N ILE A 518 -37.37 -30.03 3.21
CA ILE A 518 -36.57 -30.25 4.43
C ILE A 518 -36.53 -31.76 4.78
N ARG A 519 -37.66 -32.47 4.71
CA ARG A 519 -37.71 -33.93 4.95
C ARG A 519 -36.94 -34.72 3.88
N GLU A 520 -36.92 -34.23 2.65
CA GLU A 520 -36.17 -34.80 1.51
C GLU A 520 -34.79 -34.11 1.33
N PHE A 521 -34.14 -33.66 2.41
CA PHE A 521 -32.87 -32.90 2.38
C PHE A 521 -31.78 -33.49 1.47
N SER A 522 -31.67 -34.82 1.39
CA SER A 522 -30.71 -35.51 0.49
C SER A 522 -30.94 -35.17 -1.00
N LYS A 523 -32.20 -35.04 -1.40
CA LYS A 523 -32.63 -34.73 -2.78
C LYS A 523 -32.56 -33.23 -3.09
N TYR A 524 -32.91 -32.39 -2.13
CA TYR A 524 -32.87 -30.92 -2.26
C TYR A 524 -31.57 -30.30 -1.71
N LYS A 525 -30.51 -31.10 -1.54
CA LYS A 525 -29.25 -30.71 -0.89
C LYS A 525 -28.67 -29.41 -1.48
N SER A 526 -28.70 -29.26 -2.80
CA SER A 526 -28.23 -28.08 -3.54
C SER A 526 -28.97 -26.78 -3.21
N TYR A 527 -30.21 -26.84 -2.71
CA TYR A 527 -30.96 -25.67 -2.25
C TYR A 527 -30.57 -25.24 -0.82
N PHE A 528 -29.97 -26.14 -0.03
CA PHE A 528 -29.56 -25.88 1.36
C PHE A 528 -28.04 -25.76 1.55
N THR A 529 -27.22 -26.34 0.66
CA THR A 529 -25.76 -26.19 0.69
C THR A 529 -25.32 -24.91 0.00
N LEU A 530 -24.72 -24.01 0.76
CA LEU A 530 -24.12 -22.79 0.23
C LEU A 530 -22.84 -23.11 -0.57
N ASP A 531 -22.82 -22.82 -1.88
CA ASP A 531 -21.67 -22.98 -2.79
C ASP A 531 -20.49 -22.05 -2.38
N LEU A 532 -19.75 -22.39 -1.33
CA LEU A 532 -18.65 -21.58 -0.80
C LEU A 532 -17.51 -21.44 -1.83
N PRO A 533 -17.01 -20.22 -2.12
CA PRO A 533 -16.02 -19.97 -3.16
C PRO A 533 -14.57 -20.27 -2.70
N MET A 534 -14.31 -21.50 -2.22
CA MET A 534 -12.98 -21.86 -1.69
C MET A 534 -11.89 -21.94 -2.76
N ASN A 535 -12.20 -22.43 -3.96
CA ASN A 535 -11.24 -22.58 -5.07
C ASN A 535 -11.75 -21.88 -6.36
N LYS A 536 -12.19 -20.62 -6.28
CA LYS A 536 -12.54 -19.84 -7.49
C LYS A 536 -11.37 -18.95 -7.91
N GLN A 537 -11.01 -19.02 -9.18
CA GLN A 537 -9.95 -18.22 -9.78
C GLN A 537 -10.41 -16.78 -10.06
N ARG A 538 -9.43 -15.93 -10.38
CA ARG A 538 -9.59 -14.54 -10.82
C ARG A 538 -8.97 -14.37 -12.21
N ALA A 539 -9.40 -13.37 -12.97
CA ALA A 539 -8.72 -12.96 -14.20
C ALA A 539 -8.63 -11.44 -14.33
N PHE A 540 -7.62 -10.95 -15.02
CA PHE A 540 -7.61 -9.60 -15.59
C PHE A 540 -8.27 -9.63 -16.96
N VAL A 541 -9.10 -8.63 -17.27
CA VAL A 541 -9.76 -8.46 -18.55
C VAL A 541 -9.62 -7.00 -18.98
N THR A 542 -8.96 -6.78 -20.11
CA THR A 542 -8.68 -5.47 -20.69
C THR A 542 -9.68 -5.20 -21.81
N PHE A 543 -10.38 -4.07 -21.72
CA PHE A 543 -11.28 -3.60 -22.76
C PHE A 543 -10.60 -2.52 -23.60
N SER A 544 -11.03 -2.41 -24.86
CA SER A 544 -10.59 -1.35 -25.79
C SER A 544 -10.84 0.06 -25.26
N ASP A 545 -11.86 0.24 -24.42
CA ASP A 545 -12.35 1.52 -23.92
C ASP A 545 -12.75 1.43 -22.43
N ALA A 546 -12.43 2.47 -21.65
CA ALA A 546 -12.80 2.62 -20.25
C ALA A 546 -14.33 2.63 -20.03
N LYS A 547 -15.11 3.08 -21.01
CA LYS A 547 -16.59 3.03 -21.00
C LYS A 547 -17.12 1.60 -20.85
N GLN A 548 -16.50 0.63 -21.54
CA GLN A 548 -16.86 -0.80 -21.50
C GLN A 548 -16.53 -1.41 -20.12
N THR A 549 -15.37 -1.04 -19.56
CA THR A 549 -15.00 -1.34 -18.17
C THR A 549 -16.01 -0.73 -17.17
N GLY A 550 -16.47 0.50 -17.42
CA GLY A 550 -17.53 1.16 -16.67
C GLY A 550 -18.88 0.40 -16.72
N LEU A 551 -19.23 -0.19 -17.86
CA LEU A 551 -20.44 -1.00 -18.03
C LEU A 551 -20.35 -2.34 -17.28
N ILE A 552 -19.33 -3.16 -17.52
CA ILE A 552 -19.24 -4.49 -16.89
C ILE A 552 -19.14 -4.41 -15.36
N LYS A 553 -18.42 -3.41 -14.82
CA LYS A 553 -18.32 -3.10 -13.39
C LYS A 553 -19.67 -2.76 -12.74
N GLN A 554 -20.62 -2.22 -13.50
CA GLN A 554 -21.97 -1.88 -13.04
C GLN A 554 -22.99 -2.99 -13.32
N SER A 555 -22.63 -4.00 -14.12
CA SER A 555 -23.48 -5.12 -14.51
C SER A 555 -23.50 -6.24 -13.46
N GLN A 556 -24.62 -6.95 -13.35
CA GLN A 556 -24.68 -8.23 -12.63
C GLN A 556 -24.41 -9.37 -13.63
N ILE A 557 -23.20 -9.95 -13.57
CA ILE A 557 -22.74 -10.96 -14.54
C ILE A 557 -23.47 -12.32 -14.36
N GLY A 558 -24.00 -12.62 -13.18
CA GLY A 558 -24.70 -13.89 -12.95
C GLY A 558 -25.70 -13.91 -11.79
N THR A 559 -26.63 -14.88 -11.84
CA THR A 559 -27.78 -15.01 -10.93
C THR A 559 -27.49 -15.74 -9.61
N LYS A 560 -26.35 -16.44 -9.49
CA LYS A 560 -25.93 -17.09 -8.24
C LYS A 560 -25.44 -16.06 -7.21
N VAL A 561 -25.59 -16.35 -5.92
CA VAL A 561 -25.08 -15.50 -4.80
C VAL A 561 -23.57 -15.28 -4.91
N PHE A 562 -22.82 -16.32 -5.25
CA PHE A 562 -21.38 -16.25 -5.57
C PHE A 562 -21.15 -16.30 -7.09
N SER A 563 -21.87 -15.47 -7.84
CA SER A 563 -21.60 -15.20 -9.25
C SER A 563 -20.26 -14.46 -9.43
N PRO A 564 -19.70 -14.47 -10.66
CA PRO A 564 -18.57 -13.63 -11.00
C PRO A 564 -18.92 -12.14 -10.82
N THR A 565 -17.95 -11.33 -10.40
CA THR A 565 -18.14 -9.87 -10.30
C THR A 565 -16.93 -9.11 -10.81
N ALA A 566 -17.19 -8.05 -11.56
CA ALA A 566 -16.21 -7.11 -12.05
C ALA A 566 -15.87 -6.06 -10.99
N GLU A 567 -14.61 -6.01 -10.58
CA GLU A 567 -14.03 -4.91 -9.80
C GLU A 567 -13.00 -4.19 -10.68
N ALA A 568 -12.82 -2.88 -10.51
CA ALA A 568 -11.81 -2.16 -11.29
C ALA A 568 -10.41 -2.64 -10.91
N ALA A 569 -9.55 -2.87 -11.90
CA ALA A 569 -8.17 -3.26 -11.62
C ALA A 569 -7.40 -2.07 -11.00
N PRO A 570 -6.56 -2.31 -9.97
CA PRO A 570 -5.57 -1.33 -9.55
C PRO A 570 -4.51 -1.13 -10.66
N ALA A 571 -3.63 -0.14 -10.49
CA ALA A 571 -2.48 0.01 -11.37
C ALA A 571 -1.51 -1.20 -11.24
N PRO A 572 -0.78 -1.60 -12.28
CA PRO A 572 0.13 -2.75 -12.23
C PRO A 572 1.14 -2.71 -11.06
N ASN A 573 1.66 -1.52 -10.75
CA ASN A 573 2.63 -1.29 -9.67
C ASN A 573 2.01 -1.32 -8.25
N ASP A 574 0.68 -1.37 -8.11
CA ASP A 574 -0.06 -1.32 -6.84
C ASP A 574 -0.52 -2.71 -6.37
N ILE A 575 -0.27 -3.77 -7.16
CA ILE A 575 -0.76 -5.14 -6.90
C ILE A 575 0.14 -5.90 -5.92
N ILE A 576 -0.49 -6.41 -4.85
CA ILE A 576 0.11 -7.35 -3.91
C ILE A 576 -0.16 -8.78 -4.41
N TRP A 577 0.68 -9.27 -5.33
CA TRP A 577 0.53 -10.60 -5.97
C TRP A 577 0.33 -11.75 -4.98
N LYS A 578 1.00 -11.71 -3.82
CA LYS A 578 0.85 -12.67 -2.69
C LYS A 578 -0.56 -12.77 -2.11
N ASN A 579 -1.43 -11.78 -2.35
CA ASN A 579 -2.81 -11.76 -1.91
C ASN A 579 -3.81 -12.01 -3.06
N LEU A 580 -3.37 -11.86 -4.31
CA LEU A 580 -4.20 -12.06 -5.50
C LEU A 580 -4.64 -13.53 -5.69
N THR A 581 -3.86 -14.48 -5.18
CA THR A 581 -4.14 -15.93 -5.27
C THR A 581 -4.96 -16.48 -4.07
N LYS A 582 -5.14 -15.70 -3.01
CA LYS A 582 -5.88 -16.11 -1.80
C LYS A 582 -7.39 -16.23 -2.08
N SER A 583 -7.99 -17.31 -1.57
CA SER A 583 -9.44 -17.52 -1.66
C SER A 583 -10.23 -16.42 -0.95
N GLU A 584 -11.40 -16.08 -1.49
CA GLU A 584 -12.26 -15.05 -0.89
C GLU A 584 -12.78 -15.44 0.49
N LEU A 585 -12.98 -16.74 0.75
CA LEU A 585 -13.35 -17.24 2.07
C LEU A 585 -12.22 -17.03 3.08
N SER A 586 -10.97 -17.29 2.69
CA SER A 586 -9.79 -17.00 3.52
C SER A 586 -9.65 -15.50 3.80
N CYS A 587 -9.85 -14.64 2.81
CA CYS A 587 -9.82 -13.18 3.00
C CYS A 587 -10.98 -12.67 3.89
N PHE A 588 -12.19 -13.25 3.76
CA PHE A 588 -13.33 -12.92 4.61
C PHE A 588 -13.09 -13.32 6.08
N LEU A 589 -12.61 -14.54 6.31
CA LEU A 589 -12.23 -15.02 7.65
C LEU A 589 -11.08 -14.19 8.23
N GLY A 590 -10.09 -13.82 7.41
CA GLY A 590 -9.00 -12.91 7.79
C GLY A 590 -9.52 -11.53 8.23
N ARG A 591 -10.45 -10.93 7.48
CA ARG A 591 -11.10 -9.66 7.83
C ARG A 591 -11.94 -9.75 9.10
N LEU A 592 -12.66 -10.84 9.30
CA LEU A 592 -13.45 -11.09 10.51
C LEU A 592 -12.54 -11.25 11.74
N GLY A 593 -11.50 -12.09 11.66
CA GLY A 593 -10.50 -12.26 12.72
C GLY A 593 -9.72 -10.98 13.03
N SER A 594 -9.27 -10.26 11.99
CA SER A 594 -8.61 -8.95 12.12
C SER A 594 -9.50 -7.93 12.82
N THR A 595 -10.80 -7.89 12.51
CA THR A 595 -11.75 -6.99 13.18
C THR A 595 -11.92 -7.34 14.67
N PHE A 596 -12.01 -8.62 15.04
CA PHE A 596 -12.05 -9.03 16.45
C PHE A 596 -10.74 -8.72 17.19
N MET A 597 -9.59 -9.00 16.58
CA MET A 597 -8.27 -8.66 17.15
C MET A 597 -8.09 -7.15 17.32
N PHE A 598 -8.58 -6.34 16.37
CA PHE A 598 -8.57 -4.88 16.47
C PHE A 598 -9.43 -4.39 17.64
N VAL A 599 -10.65 -4.91 17.82
CA VAL A 599 -11.50 -4.56 18.97
C VAL A 599 -10.82 -4.94 20.30
N GLY A 600 -10.25 -6.14 20.39
CA GLY A 600 -9.47 -6.56 21.56
C GLY A 600 -8.25 -5.67 21.83
N TYR A 601 -7.54 -5.26 20.79
CA TYR A 601 -6.39 -4.34 20.89
C TYR A 601 -6.80 -2.94 21.39
N ASN A 602 -7.96 -2.41 20.99
CA ASN A 602 -8.46 -1.13 21.52
C ASN A 602 -8.72 -1.23 23.04
N ILE A 603 -9.39 -2.29 23.48
CA ILE A 603 -9.70 -2.52 24.91
C ILE A 603 -8.42 -2.70 25.74
N LEU A 604 -7.44 -3.45 25.22
CA LEU A 604 -6.13 -3.64 25.85
C LEU A 604 -5.35 -2.32 25.91
N PHE A 605 -5.32 -1.55 24.82
CA PHE A 605 -4.58 -0.29 24.75
C PHE A 605 -5.09 0.71 25.80
N TYR A 606 -6.42 0.86 25.93
CA TYR A 606 -7.05 1.66 26.99
C TYR A 606 -6.51 1.30 28.39
N PHE A 607 -6.53 0.01 28.75
CA PHE A 607 -6.04 -0.44 30.04
C PHE A 607 -4.54 -0.18 30.23
N THR A 608 -3.72 -0.40 29.19
CA THR A 608 -2.27 -0.15 29.27
C THR A 608 -1.94 1.34 29.43
N VAL A 609 -2.65 2.24 28.74
CA VAL A 609 -2.47 3.68 28.89
C VAL A 609 -2.90 4.13 30.28
N SER A 610 -4.06 3.70 30.76
CA SER A 610 -4.53 4.02 32.12
C SER A 610 -3.54 3.55 33.19
N SER A 611 -2.87 2.41 32.97
CA SER A 611 -1.83 1.89 33.86
C SER A 611 -0.55 2.73 33.80
N ILE A 612 -0.11 3.11 32.60
CA ILE A 612 1.12 3.91 32.40
C ILE A 612 0.96 5.31 32.99
N VAL A 613 -0.18 5.98 32.76
CA VAL A 613 -0.47 7.30 33.36
C VAL A 613 -0.52 7.19 34.88
N GLY A 614 -1.28 6.23 35.44
CA GLY A 614 -1.30 6.00 36.89
C GLY A 614 0.08 5.71 37.52
N MET A 615 1.04 5.17 36.76
CA MET A 615 2.43 5.00 37.20
C MET A 615 3.28 6.28 37.14
N LEU A 616 2.94 7.27 36.31
CA LEU A 616 3.59 8.57 36.25
C LEU A 616 3.10 9.50 37.37
N ASP A 617 1.79 9.47 37.64
CA ASP A 617 1.10 10.35 38.58
C ASP A 617 1.43 10.01 40.05
N LEU A 618 1.76 8.73 40.33
CA LEU A 618 1.95 8.18 41.68
C LEU A 618 2.88 9.01 42.58
N ASP A 619 2.28 9.73 43.53
CA ASP A 619 3.01 10.44 44.57
C ASP A 619 3.75 9.47 45.51
N ALA A 620 5.08 9.49 45.38
CA ALA A 620 6.05 9.06 46.39
C ALA A 620 5.87 7.64 46.97
N GLY A 621 5.61 6.65 46.12
CA GLY A 621 6.10 5.29 46.41
C GLY A 621 7.63 5.28 46.48
N ASP A 622 8.23 4.54 47.43
CA ASP A 622 9.64 4.69 47.85
C ASP A 622 10.73 4.39 46.79
N LEU A 623 10.36 3.95 45.58
CA LEU A 623 11.34 3.48 44.58
C LEU A 623 12.25 4.57 44.00
N ASN A 624 11.82 5.85 43.90
CA ASN A 624 12.49 6.84 43.05
C ASN A 624 12.82 8.19 43.72
N TRP A 625 14.06 8.31 44.21
CA TRP A 625 14.61 9.57 44.75
C TRP A 625 14.65 10.72 43.74
N VAL A 626 14.69 10.42 42.43
CA VAL A 626 14.68 11.42 41.34
C VAL A 626 13.32 12.10 41.25
N LEU A 627 12.23 11.32 41.18
CA LEU A 627 10.86 11.85 41.17
C LEU A 627 10.56 12.68 42.42
N LYS A 628 11.04 12.23 43.59
CA LYS A 628 10.93 12.99 44.85
C LYS A 628 11.63 14.36 44.79
N LYS A 629 12.75 14.49 44.07
CA LYS A 629 13.43 15.79 43.83
C LYS A 629 12.70 16.66 42.80
N ILE A 630 12.10 16.06 41.76
CA ILE A 630 11.33 16.76 40.73
C ILE A 630 10.04 17.36 41.34
N LYS A 631 9.19 16.52 41.95
CA LYS A 631 7.92 16.95 42.57
C LYS A 631 8.12 17.90 43.77
N ALA A 632 9.26 17.84 44.46
CA ALA A 632 9.61 18.83 45.51
C ALA A 632 9.78 20.27 44.99
N SER A 633 9.98 20.46 43.68
CA SER A 633 10.09 21.78 43.05
C SER A 633 8.85 22.10 42.21
N LYS A 634 8.02 23.03 42.71
CA LYS A 634 6.72 23.41 42.16
C LYS A 634 6.69 23.72 40.64
N THR A 635 7.73 24.35 40.11
CA THR A 635 7.87 24.61 38.67
C THR A 635 8.22 23.36 37.87
N LEU A 636 8.97 22.44 38.46
CA LEU A 636 9.52 21.24 37.81
C LEU A 636 8.54 20.06 37.83
N SER A 637 7.62 20.00 38.81
CA SER A 637 6.41 19.17 38.70
C SER A 637 5.58 19.63 37.50
N ALA A 638 5.18 20.91 37.43
CA ALA A 638 4.36 21.42 36.32
C ALA A 638 4.99 21.21 34.93
N TYR A 639 6.32 21.19 34.82
CA TYR A 639 7.02 20.77 33.59
C TYR A 639 6.98 19.27 33.33
N TYR A 640 7.07 18.42 34.37
CA TYR A 640 6.93 16.97 34.25
C TYR A 640 5.49 16.61 33.86
N ASP A 641 4.52 16.99 34.69
CA ASP A 641 3.08 16.71 34.53
C ASP A 641 2.58 17.21 33.15
N GLY A 642 2.94 18.45 32.78
CA GLY A 642 2.49 19.11 31.56
C GLY A 642 3.16 18.69 30.24
N PHE A 643 4.30 18.00 30.26
CA PHE A 643 5.05 17.60 29.05
C PHE A 643 5.30 16.10 28.96
N VAL A 644 5.66 15.44 30.05
CA VAL A 644 6.04 14.02 30.06
C VAL A 644 4.83 13.13 29.84
N THR A 645 3.72 13.36 30.55
CA THR A 645 2.50 12.55 30.39
C THR A 645 1.94 12.61 28.95
N PRO A 646 1.80 13.79 28.31
CA PRO A 646 1.49 13.88 26.88
C PRO A 646 2.56 13.26 25.95
N ALA A 647 3.86 13.36 26.27
CA ALA A 647 4.92 12.80 25.43
C ALA A 647 4.94 11.26 25.45
N VAL A 648 4.83 10.66 26.64
CA VAL A 648 4.70 9.19 26.81
C VAL A 648 3.44 8.70 26.09
N TYR A 649 2.33 9.42 26.24
CA TYR A 649 1.07 9.07 25.58
C TYR A 649 1.18 9.09 24.02
N ASN A 650 1.78 10.14 23.44
CA ASN A 650 2.02 10.18 22.00
C ASN A 650 3.03 9.11 21.52
N LEU A 651 3.99 8.70 22.36
CA LEU A 651 4.89 7.57 22.06
C LEU A 651 4.14 6.24 22.00
N CYS A 652 3.21 5.98 22.93
CA CYS A 652 2.33 4.81 22.88
C CYS A 652 1.45 4.80 21.60
N ILE A 653 0.94 5.95 21.17
CA ILE A 653 0.23 6.09 19.88
C ILE A 653 1.15 5.73 18.71
N ALA A 654 2.41 6.18 18.70
CA ALA A 654 3.33 6.01 17.58
C ALA A 654 3.66 4.53 17.27
N ILE A 655 3.45 3.61 18.22
CA ILE A 655 3.60 2.16 18.04
C ILE A 655 2.35 1.53 17.38
N SER A 656 1.18 2.13 17.57
CA SER A 656 -0.11 1.62 17.08
C SER A 656 -0.19 1.33 15.58
N PRO A 657 0.25 2.21 14.64
CA PRO A 657 0.08 1.94 13.21
C PRO A 657 0.75 0.65 12.75
N PHE A 658 1.90 0.25 13.32
CA PHE A 658 2.57 -1.01 13.00
C PHE A 658 1.74 -2.25 13.42
N ILE A 659 1.03 -2.17 14.55
CA ILE A 659 0.14 -3.23 15.02
C ILE A 659 -1.09 -3.32 14.12
N ILE A 660 -1.67 -2.18 13.73
CA ILE A 660 -2.83 -2.13 12.84
C ILE A 660 -2.46 -2.63 11.43
N GLU A 661 -1.28 -2.27 10.91
CA GLU A 661 -0.77 -2.76 9.62
C GLU A 661 -0.55 -4.29 9.64
N PHE A 662 -0.01 -4.85 10.73
CA PHE A 662 0.08 -6.30 10.90
C PHE A 662 -1.31 -6.96 10.83
N LEU A 663 -2.31 -6.40 11.52
CA LEU A 663 -3.70 -6.89 11.46
C LEU A 663 -4.34 -6.76 10.06
N ILE A 664 -3.96 -5.76 9.27
CA ILE A 664 -4.46 -5.57 7.89
C ILE A 664 -3.84 -6.57 6.92
N ASN A 665 -2.56 -6.91 7.10
CA ASN A 665 -1.89 -7.94 6.28
C ASN A 665 -2.54 -9.33 6.41
N LEU A 666 -3.25 -9.59 7.51
CA LEU A 666 -4.08 -10.81 7.69
C LEU A 666 -5.36 -10.81 6.85
N GLU A 667 -5.88 -9.66 6.38
CA GLU A 667 -7.10 -9.60 5.56
C GLU A 667 -6.90 -10.12 4.12
N GLY A 668 -5.66 -10.15 3.62
CA GLY A 668 -5.39 -10.57 2.23
C GLY A 668 -5.85 -9.55 1.18
N ILE A 669 -5.61 -8.25 1.40
CA ILE A 669 -5.98 -7.17 0.46
C ILE A 669 -5.11 -7.22 -0.80
N VAL A 670 -5.74 -7.10 -1.97
CA VAL A 670 -5.10 -7.27 -3.30
C VAL A 670 -4.23 -6.08 -3.73
N ALA A 671 -4.52 -4.86 -3.25
CA ALA A 671 -3.85 -3.63 -3.68
C ALA A 671 -3.28 -2.83 -2.49
N PHE A 672 -2.12 -2.20 -2.66
CA PHE A 672 -1.45 -1.45 -1.59
C PHE A 672 -2.18 -0.15 -1.26
N SER A 673 -2.71 0.56 -2.26
CA SER A 673 -3.58 1.73 -2.10
C SER A 673 -4.80 1.42 -1.21
N VAL A 674 -5.47 0.29 -1.46
CA VAL A 674 -6.62 -0.18 -0.66
C VAL A 674 -6.19 -0.58 0.76
N SER A 675 -4.99 -1.14 0.93
CA SER A 675 -4.40 -1.40 2.25
C SER A 675 -4.16 -0.10 3.04
N GLN A 676 -3.62 0.93 2.39
CA GLN A 676 -3.40 2.25 2.99
C GLN A 676 -4.72 2.97 3.34
N ILE A 677 -5.76 2.84 2.52
CA ILE A 677 -7.12 3.34 2.84
C ILE A 677 -7.71 2.58 4.05
N ARG A 678 -7.51 1.26 4.13
CA ARG A 678 -7.94 0.45 5.28
C ARG A 678 -7.19 0.83 6.56
N LEU A 679 -5.88 1.08 6.47
CA LEU A 679 -5.03 1.57 7.56
C LEU A 679 -5.51 2.94 8.05
N MET A 680 -5.74 3.89 7.12
CA MET A 680 -6.27 5.21 7.45
C MET A 680 -7.60 5.10 8.22
N LYS A 681 -8.52 4.24 7.76
CA LYS A 681 -9.85 4.05 8.39
C LYS A 681 -9.73 3.45 9.79
N LEU A 682 -9.00 2.35 9.96
CA LEU A 682 -8.85 1.68 11.25
C LEU A 682 -8.05 2.54 12.24
N PHE A 683 -6.98 3.20 11.80
CA PHE A 683 -6.18 4.07 12.67
C PHE A 683 -6.92 5.35 13.05
N SER A 684 -7.74 5.93 12.16
CA SER A 684 -8.64 7.05 12.52
C SER A 684 -9.65 6.66 13.60
N ILE A 685 -10.25 5.47 13.47
CA ILE A 685 -11.17 4.91 14.47
C ILE A 685 -10.44 4.69 15.80
N PHE A 686 -9.27 4.05 15.77
CA PHE A 686 -8.43 3.83 16.97
C PHE A 686 -8.07 5.13 17.67
N LEU A 687 -7.65 6.16 16.93
CA LEU A 687 -7.30 7.48 17.49
C LEU A 687 -8.53 8.18 18.07
N PHE A 688 -9.68 8.14 17.39
CA PHE A 688 -10.90 8.77 17.92
C PHE A 688 -11.35 8.14 19.24
N TYR A 689 -11.32 6.81 19.34
CA TYR A 689 -11.70 6.12 20.58
C TYR A 689 -10.63 6.27 21.68
N ASN A 690 -9.35 6.00 21.40
CA ASN A 690 -8.33 5.91 22.46
C ASN A 690 -7.60 7.24 22.75
N ALA A 691 -7.60 8.21 21.83
CA ALA A 691 -6.87 9.49 21.94
C ALA A 691 -7.76 10.72 22.02
N PHE A 692 -9.08 10.52 21.98
CA PHE A 692 -10.07 11.55 22.30
C PHE A 692 -11.07 11.00 23.31
N LEU A 693 -11.92 10.06 22.91
CA LEU A 693 -13.07 9.63 23.71
C LEU A 693 -12.66 9.01 25.08
N SER A 694 -11.64 8.14 25.07
CA SER A 694 -11.17 7.37 26.23
C SER A 694 -10.74 8.23 27.42
N ILE A 695 -10.24 9.45 27.19
CA ILE A 695 -9.71 10.30 28.26
C ILE A 695 -10.87 10.84 29.12
N PHE A 696 -12.01 11.17 28.51
CA PHE A 696 -13.23 11.55 29.24
C PHE A 696 -13.83 10.36 29.98
N PHE A 697 -13.83 9.19 29.36
CA PHE A 697 -14.42 8.00 29.97
C PHE A 697 -13.58 7.42 31.10
N SER A 698 -12.25 7.53 31.11
CA SER A 698 -11.40 6.88 32.14
C SER A 698 -11.85 7.20 33.56
N THR A 699 -11.77 8.48 33.94
CA THR A 699 -12.08 8.98 35.28
C THR A 699 -13.54 8.78 35.64
N SER A 700 -14.45 9.13 34.73
CA SER A 700 -15.89 9.00 34.95
C SER A 700 -16.35 7.54 35.04
N PHE A 701 -15.73 6.62 34.29
CA PHE A 701 -16.04 5.19 34.32
C PHE A 701 -15.49 4.51 35.56
N PHE A 702 -14.26 4.81 36.00
CA PHE A 702 -13.74 4.25 37.26
C PHE A 702 -14.51 4.77 38.48
N ASN A 703 -14.86 6.07 38.49
CA ASN A 703 -15.71 6.64 39.54
C ASN A 703 -17.13 6.05 39.51
N MET A 704 -17.76 5.95 38.33
CA MET A 704 -19.06 5.29 38.14
C MET A 704 -19.01 3.83 38.63
N LEU A 705 -17.98 3.07 38.26
CA LEU A 705 -17.85 1.65 38.61
C LEU A 705 -17.65 1.47 40.12
N ASN A 706 -16.81 2.29 40.75
CA ASN A 706 -16.65 2.27 42.21
C ASN A 706 -17.97 2.64 42.91
N ASN A 707 -18.59 3.76 42.53
CA ASN A 707 -19.83 4.25 43.13
C ASN A 707 -21.01 3.29 42.90
N PHE A 708 -21.08 2.60 41.76
CA PHE A 708 -22.10 1.59 41.47
C PHE A 708 -21.92 0.33 42.33
N PHE A 709 -20.68 -0.02 42.71
CA PHE A 709 -20.42 -1.14 43.62
C PHE A 709 -20.54 -0.78 45.11
N THR A 710 -20.42 0.49 45.50
CA THR A 710 -20.58 0.93 46.90
C THR A 710 -21.96 1.50 47.24
N ASP A 711 -22.58 2.30 46.36
CA ASP A 711 -23.83 3.01 46.61
C ASP A 711 -25.01 2.47 45.79
N SER A 712 -25.91 1.76 46.46
CA SER A 712 -27.14 1.18 45.87
C SER A 712 -28.18 2.20 45.38
N ASN A 713 -27.91 3.50 45.53
CA ASN A 713 -28.80 4.60 45.12
C ASN A 713 -28.29 5.40 43.90
N TYR A 714 -27.14 5.06 43.31
CA TYR A 714 -26.56 5.83 42.20
C TYR A 714 -27.45 5.80 40.94
N LYS A 715 -27.79 6.98 40.39
CA LYS A 715 -28.72 7.11 39.25
C LYS A 715 -27.98 7.50 37.97
N MET A 716 -28.58 7.17 36.83
CA MET A 716 -28.07 7.55 35.50
C MET A 716 -27.98 9.08 35.30
N ASP A 717 -28.76 9.88 36.04
CA ASP A 717 -28.63 11.33 36.08
C ASP A 717 -27.25 11.78 36.64
N ASP A 718 -26.76 11.12 37.69
CA ASP A 718 -25.51 11.50 38.38
C ASP A 718 -24.28 11.08 37.56
N LEU A 719 -24.36 9.92 36.88
CA LEU A 719 -23.38 9.46 35.88
C LEU A 719 -23.12 10.52 34.80
N LEU A 720 -24.19 11.09 34.24
CA LEU A 720 -24.09 12.10 33.18
C LEU A 720 -23.55 13.45 33.70
N VAL A 721 -23.82 13.78 34.97
CA VAL A 721 -23.25 14.94 35.64
C VAL A 721 -21.73 14.76 35.84
N ASP A 722 -21.29 13.60 36.31
CA ASP A 722 -19.86 13.32 36.54
C ASP A 722 -19.06 13.21 35.22
N LEU A 723 -19.69 12.73 34.14
CA LEU A 723 -19.10 12.73 32.79
C LEU A 723 -18.92 14.15 32.22
N GLY A 724 -19.88 15.05 32.43
CA GLY A 724 -19.78 16.46 32.00
C GLY A 724 -18.74 17.27 32.77
N LYS A 725 -18.52 16.97 34.06
CA LYS A 725 -17.39 17.52 34.84
C LYS A 725 -16.05 17.09 34.26
N GLY A 726 -15.83 15.78 34.10
CA GLY A 726 -14.58 15.23 33.57
C GLY A 726 -14.25 15.77 32.17
N TYR A 727 -15.25 15.89 31.29
CA TYR A 727 -15.06 16.54 29.99
C TYR A 727 -14.52 17.98 30.11
N SER A 728 -15.03 18.77 31.06
CA SER A 728 -14.61 20.15 31.29
C SER A 728 -13.21 20.24 31.92
N GLU A 729 -12.87 19.31 32.81
CA GLU A 729 -11.58 19.22 33.50
C GLU A 729 -10.41 18.93 32.53
N TYR A 730 -10.58 18.01 31.57
CA TYR A 730 -9.54 17.69 30.59
C TYR A 730 -9.26 18.76 29.51
N SER A 731 -10.00 19.87 29.50
CA SER A 731 -9.79 20.98 28.55
C SER A 731 -8.35 21.51 28.53
N LEU A 732 -7.70 21.60 29.70
CA LEU A 732 -6.32 22.07 29.82
C LEU A 732 -5.30 21.06 29.26
N PHE A 733 -5.53 19.76 29.48
CA PHE A 733 -4.71 18.68 28.93
C PHE A 733 -4.75 18.68 27.39
N PHE A 734 -5.95 18.78 26.81
CA PHE A 734 -6.11 18.82 25.36
C PHE A 734 -5.53 20.10 24.76
N MET A 735 -5.61 21.25 25.45
CA MET A 735 -4.94 22.48 25.02
C MET A 735 -3.41 22.31 24.98
N ASN A 736 -2.80 21.84 26.07
CA ASN A 736 -1.36 21.57 26.13
C ASN A 736 -0.90 20.57 25.05
N THR A 737 -1.70 19.54 24.79
CA THR A 737 -1.45 18.53 23.75
C THR A 737 -1.55 19.09 22.33
N VAL A 738 -2.51 19.99 22.07
CA VAL A 738 -2.61 20.69 20.77
C VAL A 738 -1.40 21.61 20.56
N ILE A 739 -0.97 22.38 21.56
CA ILE A 739 0.23 23.24 21.46
C ILE A 739 1.48 22.38 21.24
N GLN A 740 1.59 21.23 21.92
CA GLN A 740 2.70 20.29 21.72
C GLN A 740 2.73 19.75 20.28
N ARG A 741 1.57 19.44 19.69
CA ARG A 741 1.46 19.00 18.29
C ARG A 741 1.67 20.14 17.28
N ILE A 742 1.36 21.39 17.63
CA ILE A 742 1.73 22.57 16.82
C ILE A 742 3.26 22.71 16.77
N VAL A 743 3.94 22.74 17.92
CA VAL A 743 5.37 23.06 18.00
C VAL A 743 6.24 21.82 17.79
N VAL A 744 6.16 20.83 18.67
CA VAL A 744 7.01 19.63 18.61
C VAL A 744 6.58 18.72 17.45
N GLY A 745 5.27 18.53 17.26
CA GLY A 745 4.74 17.65 16.22
C GLY A 745 5.16 18.06 14.80
N SER A 746 4.95 19.33 14.43
CA SER A 746 5.29 19.84 13.10
C SER A 746 6.80 19.90 12.83
N LEU A 747 7.61 20.12 13.87
CA LEU A 747 9.08 20.09 13.74
C LEU A 747 9.64 18.67 13.68
N MET A 748 8.99 17.69 14.33
CA MET A 748 9.38 16.27 14.22
C MET A 748 9.08 15.68 12.84
N THR A 749 7.99 16.07 12.19
CA THR A 749 7.70 15.64 10.81
C THR A 749 8.69 16.24 9.81
N LEU A 750 9.10 17.50 9.98
CA LEU A 750 10.22 18.10 9.22
C LEU A 750 11.57 17.42 9.49
N LEU A 751 11.86 17.03 10.75
CA LEU A 751 13.16 16.49 11.18
C LEU A 751 13.41 15.03 10.75
N LYS A 752 12.36 14.25 10.48
CA LYS A 752 12.45 12.83 10.06
C LYS A 752 13.41 11.99 10.91
N PRO A 753 13.18 11.86 12.23
CA PRO A 753 14.10 11.18 13.13
C PRO A 753 14.36 9.71 12.75
N GLY A 754 13.38 9.00 12.17
CA GLY A 754 13.55 7.60 11.72
C GLY A 754 14.65 7.43 10.67
N PRO A 755 14.49 7.98 9.45
CA PRO A 755 15.53 7.97 8.42
C PRO A 755 16.86 8.55 8.91
N PHE A 756 16.85 9.63 9.69
CA PHE A 756 18.08 10.22 10.22
C PHE A 756 18.82 9.29 11.20
N PHE A 757 18.11 8.62 12.10
CA PHE A 757 18.68 7.69 13.08
C PHE A 757 19.24 6.43 12.41
N ILE A 758 18.49 5.83 11.47
CA ILE A 758 18.99 4.71 10.65
C ILE A 758 20.27 5.13 9.92
N ASN A 759 20.27 6.33 9.32
CA ASN A 759 21.45 6.83 8.62
C ASN A 759 22.66 7.07 9.51
N PHE A 760 22.45 7.59 10.73
CA PHE A 760 23.53 7.87 11.68
C PHE A 760 24.10 6.61 12.34
N VAL A 761 23.24 5.63 12.68
CA VAL A 761 23.66 4.43 13.42
C VAL A 761 24.16 3.34 12.47
N VAL A 762 23.38 2.97 11.43
CA VAL A 762 23.71 1.79 10.60
C VAL A 762 24.93 2.06 9.72
N TYR A 763 24.95 3.17 8.98
CA TYR A 763 26.05 3.48 8.06
C TYR A 763 27.31 4.04 8.73
N HIS A 764 27.33 4.20 10.06
CA HIS A 764 28.58 4.42 10.79
C HIS A 764 29.37 3.10 10.95
N PHE A 765 28.68 1.96 11.01
CA PHE A 765 29.29 0.63 11.15
C PHE A 765 29.33 -0.17 9.84
N GLN A 766 28.49 0.14 8.86
CA GLN A 766 28.38 -0.62 7.60
C GLN A 766 28.59 0.24 6.34
N THR A 767 29.42 -0.26 5.42
CA THR A 767 29.65 0.36 4.09
C THR A 767 28.51 0.03 3.12
N ARG A 768 27.86 1.06 2.57
CA ARG A 768 26.78 0.96 1.57
C ARG A 768 27.25 0.34 0.25
N THR A 769 26.38 -0.43 -0.41
CA THR A 769 26.53 -0.71 -1.86
C THR A 769 26.04 0.47 -2.71
N ARG A 770 26.37 0.45 -4.02
CA ARG A 770 25.82 1.40 -5.00
C ARG A 770 24.29 1.34 -5.07
N ARG A 771 23.69 0.15 -4.98
CA ARG A 771 22.23 -0.02 -4.91
C ARG A 771 21.64 0.70 -3.70
N GLU A 772 22.20 0.48 -2.51
CA GLU A 772 21.74 1.16 -1.29
C GLU A 772 21.93 2.68 -1.36
N GLU A 773 23.02 3.15 -1.98
CA GLU A 773 23.27 4.57 -2.21
C GLU A 773 22.25 5.20 -3.19
N GLU A 774 21.92 4.52 -4.29
CA GLU A 774 20.88 4.95 -5.22
C GLU A 774 19.48 4.91 -4.60
N GLU A 775 19.15 3.88 -3.82
CA GLU A 775 17.91 3.77 -3.04
C GLU A 775 17.80 4.86 -1.96
N LEU A 776 18.92 5.38 -1.45
CA LEU A 776 18.98 6.52 -0.52
C LEU A 776 18.88 7.88 -1.21
N HIS A 777 19.26 7.99 -2.48
CA HIS A 777 18.98 9.16 -3.32
C HIS A 777 17.56 9.12 -3.90
N LEU A 778 16.88 7.98 -3.83
CA LEU A 778 15.49 7.80 -4.24
C LEU A 778 14.56 8.26 -3.11
N SER A 779 13.65 9.19 -3.42
CA SER A 779 12.75 9.76 -2.43
C SER A 779 11.86 8.68 -1.77
N PRO A 780 11.74 8.64 -0.44
CA PRO A 780 10.86 7.68 0.24
C PRO A 780 9.37 7.88 -0.15
N PRO A 781 8.56 6.82 -0.09
CA PRO A 781 7.12 6.91 -0.32
C PRO A 781 6.41 7.78 0.74
N PHE A 782 5.17 8.17 0.46
CA PHE A 782 4.31 8.88 1.41
C PHE A 782 3.24 7.96 2.02
N ASP A 783 3.33 7.71 3.33
CA ASP A 783 2.43 6.80 4.06
C ASP A 783 1.11 7.49 4.47
N PHE A 784 0.23 7.69 3.49
CA PHE A 784 -1.10 8.30 3.70
C PHE A 784 -1.89 7.66 4.85
N GLY A 785 -1.81 6.34 5.03
CA GLY A 785 -2.53 5.60 6.06
C GLY A 785 -2.12 5.93 7.49
N ASN A 786 -0.87 6.34 7.71
CA ASN A 786 -0.36 6.72 9.03
C ASN A 786 -0.47 8.24 9.27
N VAL A 787 -0.15 9.05 8.24
CA VAL A 787 -0.10 10.51 8.39
C VAL A 787 -1.50 11.13 8.53
N MET A 788 -2.44 10.76 7.66
CA MET A 788 -3.74 11.42 7.58
C MET A 788 -4.56 11.31 8.90
N PRO A 789 -4.65 10.15 9.58
CA PRO A 789 -5.41 10.03 10.84
C PRO A 789 -4.88 10.92 11.97
N GLN A 790 -3.55 11.06 12.09
CA GLN A 790 -2.94 11.89 13.14
C GLN A 790 -3.28 13.37 12.97
N VAL A 791 -3.33 13.83 11.72
CA VAL A 791 -3.73 15.18 11.30
C VAL A 791 -5.23 15.40 11.51
N LEU A 792 -6.07 14.42 11.17
CA LEU A 792 -7.53 14.53 11.31
C LEU A 792 -8.00 14.55 12.77
N LEU A 793 -7.32 13.84 13.69
CA LEU A 793 -7.67 13.79 15.12
C LEU A 793 -7.79 15.16 15.80
N ILE A 794 -7.05 16.18 15.33
CA ILE A 794 -7.08 17.52 15.93
C ILE A 794 -8.40 18.26 15.64
N PHE A 795 -9.15 17.88 14.61
CA PHE A 795 -10.44 18.48 14.27
C PHE A 795 -11.53 18.23 15.34
N PRO A 796 -11.88 16.98 15.74
CA PRO A 796 -12.82 16.76 16.83
C PRO A 796 -12.37 17.36 18.16
N ILE A 797 -11.06 17.35 18.47
CA ILE A 797 -10.52 17.97 19.68
C ILE A 797 -10.79 19.48 19.69
N THR A 798 -10.45 20.18 18.60
CA THR A 798 -10.58 21.66 18.54
C THR A 798 -12.01 22.13 18.33
N LEU A 799 -12.84 21.34 17.65
CA LEU A 799 -14.27 21.63 17.50
C LEU A 799 -15.04 21.41 18.81
N SER A 800 -14.86 20.26 19.48
CA SER A 800 -15.57 19.94 20.73
C SER A 800 -15.32 20.99 21.81
N TYR A 801 -14.04 21.31 22.07
CA TYR A 801 -13.67 22.30 23.08
C TYR A 801 -13.89 23.76 22.65
N GLY A 802 -14.24 24.04 21.39
CA GLY A 802 -14.50 25.40 20.91
C GLY A 802 -15.61 26.13 21.67
N CYS A 803 -16.64 25.40 22.12
CA CYS A 803 -17.73 25.93 22.97
C CYS A 803 -17.41 25.96 24.48
N VAL A 804 -16.24 25.44 24.90
CA VAL A 804 -15.75 25.50 26.30
C VAL A 804 -14.72 26.62 26.46
N CYS A 805 -13.78 26.70 25.52
CA CYS A 805 -12.70 27.67 25.48
C CYS A 805 -12.40 28.06 24.00
N PRO A 806 -12.85 29.24 23.54
CA PRO A 806 -12.73 29.68 22.14
C PRO A 806 -11.30 29.68 21.59
N PHE A 807 -10.29 29.83 22.45
CA PHE A 807 -8.87 29.77 22.06
C PHE A 807 -8.48 28.43 21.40
N MET A 808 -9.20 27.34 21.66
CA MET A 808 -8.96 26.04 20.99
C MET A 808 -9.18 26.10 19.47
N LEU A 809 -10.08 26.97 18.98
CA LEU A 809 -10.28 27.18 17.55
C LEU A 809 -9.12 27.98 16.91
N VAL A 810 -8.56 28.95 17.65
CA VAL A 810 -7.34 29.69 17.23
C VAL A 810 -6.17 28.72 17.08
N LEU A 811 -5.96 27.85 18.09
CA LEU A 811 -4.91 26.84 18.08
C LEU A 811 -5.12 25.82 16.96
N GLY A 812 -6.36 25.38 16.72
CA GLY A 812 -6.70 24.53 15.58
C GLY A 812 -6.39 25.16 14.23
N PHE A 813 -6.74 26.43 14.03
CA PHE A 813 -6.36 27.19 12.83
C PHE A 813 -4.84 27.22 12.65
N VAL A 814 -4.07 27.58 13.69
CA VAL A 814 -2.61 27.64 13.65
C VAL A 814 -2.00 26.27 13.34
N TYR A 815 -2.52 25.19 13.93
CA TYR A 815 -2.11 23.82 13.65
C TYR A 815 -2.25 23.48 12.16
N TYR A 816 -3.44 23.62 11.57
CA TYR A 816 -3.65 23.24 10.17
C TYR A 816 -2.95 24.20 9.19
N TYR A 817 -2.77 25.47 9.54
CA TYR A 817 -2.02 26.43 8.75
C TYR A 817 -0.52 26.08 8.68
N ILE A 818 0.10 25.73 9.81
CA ILE A 818 1.52 25.30 9.84
C ILE A 818 1.67 23.94 9.14
N ASN A 819 0.80 22.97 9.41
CA ASN A 819 0.86 21.65 8.78
C ASN A 819 0.67 21.71 7.26
N TYR A 820 -0.13 22.64 6.72
CA TYR A 820 -0.22 22.88 5.28
C TYR A 820 1.14 23.18 4.64
N PHE A 821 1.98 24.03 5.26
CA PHE A 821 3.31 24.33 4.73
C PHE A 821 4.31 23.20 4.96
N VAL A 822 4.23 22.50 6.09
CA VAL A 822 5.07 21.33 6.36
C VAL A 822 4.81 20.22 5.34
N TYR A 823 3.57 19.76 5.17
CA TYR A 823 3.29 18.71 4.19
C TYR A 823 3.50 19.17 2.74
N LYS A 824 3.36 20.48 2.43
CA LYS A 824 3.74 21.02 1.10
C LYS A 824 5.25 21.01 0.90
N ASN A 825 6.06 21.30 1.92
CA ASN A 825 7.50 21.10 1.87
C ASN A 825 7.85 19.62 1.64
N GLU A 826 7.22 18.71 2.38
CA GLU A 826 7.52 17.27 2.29
C GLU A 826 7.21 16.66 0.93
N LEU A 827 6.01 16.90 0.40
CA LEU A 827 5.56 16.37 -0.89
C LEU A 827 6.30 16.98 -2.09
N VAL A 828 6.89 18.17 -1.93
CA VAL A 828 7.68 18.82 -3.00
C VAL A 828 9.16 18.41 -2.95
N TYR A 829 9.77 18.37 -1.76
CA TYR A 829 11.22 18.16 -1.64
C TYR A 829 11.65 16.72 -1.34
N SER A 830 10.93 15.98 -0.50
CA SER A 830 11.50 14.82 0.21
C SER A 830 10.75 13.50 -0.01
N GLN A 831 9.44 13.53 -0.23
CA GLN A 831 8.64 12.33 -0.47
C GLN A 831 8.02 12.32 -1.87
N ARG A 832 7.66 11.12 -2.33
CA ARG A 832 6.94 10.89 -3.58
C ARG A 832 5.75 9.96 -3.36
N ASN A 833 4.72 10.10 -4.18
CA ASN A 833 3.66 9.11 -4.27
C ASN A 833 4.18 7.91 -5.06
N SER A 834 4.28 6.74 -4.43
CA SER A 834 4.70 5.47 -5.07
C SER A 834 3.55 4.74 -5.78
N PHE A 835 2.33 5.01 -5.33
CA PHE A 835 1.06 4.57 -5.89
C PHE A 835 0.11 5.78 -5.95
N GLU A 836 -0.98 5.67 -6.70
CA GLU A 836 -2.00 6.72 -6.82
C GLU A 836 -3.38 6.07 -6.75
N SER A 837 -4.14 6.36 -5.69
CA SER A 837 -5.54 5.93 -5.53
C SER A 837 -6.50 6.80 -6.35
N GLY A 838 -6.07 8.01 -6.72
CA GLY A 838 -6.88 9.02 -7.38
C GLY A 838 -7.80 9.77 -6.41
N GLY A 839 -7.31 10.07 -5.21
CA GLY A 839 -7.97 10.89 -4.19
C GLY A 839 -9.02 10.18 -3.32
N ILE A 840 -9.12 8.85 -3.33
CA ILE A 840 -10.19 8.10 -2.62
C ILE A 840 -10.15 8.37 -1.10
N PHE A 841 -8.96 8.64 -0.54
CA PHE A 841 -8.76 9.06 0.85
C PHE A 841 -9.66 10.22 1.31
N TRP A 842 -10.11 11.09 0.39
CA TRP A 842 -11.05 12.16 0.71
C TRP A 842 -12.42 11.65 1.22
N THR A 843 -12.93 10.55 0.68
CA THR A 843 -14.26 10.05 1.05
C THR A 843 -14.32 9.61 2.52
N GLU A 844 -13.40 8.75 2.91
CA GLU A 844 -13.20 8.32 4.31
C GLU A 844 -12.84 9.50 5.23
N THR A 845 -12.04 10.46 4.75
CA THR A 845 -11.77 11.72 5.48
C THR A 845 -13.06 12.48 5.77
N SER A 846 -13.95 12.65 4.79
CA SER A 846 -15.21 13.37 4.98
C SER A 846 -16.14 12.68 5.99
N MET A 847 -16.13 11.35 6.06
CA MET A 847 -16.85 10.60 7.10
C MET A 847 -16.28 10.87 8.50
N PHE A 848 -14.96 10.98 8.63
CA PHE A 848 -14.32 11.33 9.90
C PHE A 848 -14.62 12.76 10.35
N LEU A 849 -14.73 13.72 9.43
CA LEU A 849 -15.13 15.09 9.77
C LEU A 849 -16.56 15.13 10.32
N ILE A 850 -17.49 14.35 9.76
CA ILE A 850 -18.86 14.23 10.28
C ILE A 850 -18.89 13.55 11.65
N LEU A 851 -18.09 12.50 11.86
CA LEU A 851 -17.89 11.91 13.20
C LEU A 851 -17.39 12.94 14.22
N GLY A 852 -16.53 13.88 13.80
CA GLY A 852 -16.08 14.98 14.64
C GLY A 852 -17.14 16.04 14.94
N VAL A 853 -18.08 16.30 14.02
CA VAL A 853 -19.26 17.16 14.27
C VAL A 853 -20.19 16.51 15.29
N LEU A 854 -20.50 15.22 15.13
CA LEU A 854 -21.29 14.43 16.08
C LEU A 854 -20.62 14.40 17.47
N ALA A 855 -19.29 14.28 17.54
CA ALA A 855 -18.54 14.34 18.78
C ALA A 855 -18.67 15.69 19.52
N PHE A 856 -18.69 16.80 18.78
CA PHE A 856 -18.91 18.15 19.32
C PHE A 856 -20.34 18.35 19.85
N GLN A 857 -21.34 17.74 19.21
CA GLN A 857 -22.72 17.73 19.72
C GLN A 857 -22.84 16.91 21.01
N LEU A 858 -22.22 15.73 21.07
CA LEU A 858 -22.19 14.91 22.28
C LEU A 858 -21.45 15.59 23.44
N ALA A 859 -20.33 16.28 23.16
CA ALA A 859 -19.62 17.10 24.14
C ALA A 859 -20.50 18.24 24.69
N THR A 860 -21.22 18.93 23.80
CA THR A 860 -22.20 19.98 24.20
C THR A 860 -23.28 19.41 25.10
N ILE A 861 -23.82 18.23 24.79
CA ILE A 861 -24.82 17.53 25.61
C ILE A 861 -24.27 17.18 27.00
N ALA A 862 -23.01 16.71 27.10
CA ALA A 862 -22.39 16.39 28.39
C ALA A 862 -22.29 17.61 29.33
N ILE A 863 -21.90 18.79 28.80
CA ILE A 863 -21.86 20.04 29.58
C ILE A 863 -23.26 20.39 30.11
N LEU A 864 -24.29 20.30 29.26
CA LEU A 864 -25.67 20.64 29.62
C LEU A 864 -26.28 19.70 30.68
N PHE A 865 -25.82 18.44 30.73
CA PHE A 865 -26.17 17.52 31.82
C PHE A 865 -25.51 17.90 33.15
N ALA A 866 -24.22 18.24 33.17
CA ALA A 866 -23.53 18.67 34.39
C ALA A 866 -24.18 19.90 35.03
N GLU A 867 -24.57 20.89 34.23
CA GLU A 867 -25.24 22.12 34.65
C GLU A 867 -26.76 21.96 34.86
N LYS A 868 -27.27 20.72 34.78
CA LYS A 868 -28.65 20.30 35.10
C LYS A 868 -29.74 21.02 34.28
N HIS A 869 -29.40 21.66 33.17
CA HIS A 869 -30.33 22.42 32.31
C HIS A 869 -31.14 21.51 31.37
N LYS A 870 -31.90 20.56 31.93
CA LYS A 870 -32.57 19.47 31.19
C LYS A 870 -33.43 19.91 30.00
N HIS A 871 -34.13 21.05 30.07
CA HIS A 871 -34.94 21.58 28.96
C HIS A 871 -34.12 21.91 27.70
N ILE A 872 -32.86 22.30 27.88
CA ILE A 872 -31.99 22.80 26.81
C ILE A 872 -31.48 21.65 25.92
N ILE A 873 -31.34 20.44 26.49
CA ILE A 873 -30.85 19.23 25.82
C ILE A 873 -31.79 18.75 24.70
N TYR A 874 -33.10 19.03 24.80
CA TYR A 874 -34.04 18.67 23.74
C TYR A 874 -33.76 19.42 22.42
N PHE A 875 -33.11 20.58 22.46
CA PHE A 875 -32.73 21.33 21.25
C PHE A 875 -31.51 20.75 20.52
N THR A 876 -30.69 19.90 21.15
CA THR A 876 -29.54 19.25 20.49
C THR A 876 -29.89 17.95 19.76
N VAL A 877 -31.01 17.29 20.09
CA VAL A 877 -31.42 16.02 19.45
C VAL A 877 -31.69 16.15 17.93
N PRO A 878 -32.33 17.22 17.41
CA PRO A 878 -32.55 17.38 15.97
C PRO A 878 -31.25 17.48 15.14
N LEU A 879 -30.16 17.98 15.74
CA LEU A 879 -28.86 18.05 15.07
C LEU A 879 -28.28 16.65 14.80
N ILE A 880 -28.31 15.77 15.80
CA ILE A 880 -27.82 14.38 15.65
C ILE A 880 -28.57 13.65 14.52
N ILE A 881 -29.88 13.90 14.40
CA ILE A 881 -30.69 13.36 13.30
C ILE A 881 -30.27 13.97 11.94
N MET A 882 -29.94 15.26 11.92
CA MET A 882 -29.43 15.94 10.73
C MET A 882 -28.05 15.40 10.30
N ASP A 883 -27.15 15.09 11.23
CA ASP A 883 -25.84 14.49 10.96
C ASP A 883 -25.97 13.15 10.21
N PHE A 884 -26.84 12.26 10.69
CA PHE A 884 -27.11 10.98 10.03
C PHE A 884 -27.74 11.18 8.64
N TYR A 885 -28.73 12.07 8.52
CA TYR A 885 -29.34 12.37 7.22
C TYR A 885 -28.35 12.97 6.21
N PHE A 886 -27.47 13.88 6.66
CA PHE A 886 -26.45 14.49 5.81
C PHE A 886 -25.39 13.47 5.38
N TYR A 887 -24.97 12.57 6.27
CA TYR A 887 -24.06 11.47 5.98
C TYR A 887 -24.60 10.53 4.90
N ASP A 888 -25.86 10.10 5.02
CA ASP A 888 -26.49 9.24 4.02
C ASP A 888 -26.80 9.99 2.72
N ALA A 889 -27.18 11.28 2.78
CA ALA A 889 -27.33 12.12 1.60
C ALA A 889 -26.02 12.27 0.81
N LEU A 890 -24.88 12.52 1.47
CA LEU A 890 -23.57 12.57 0.81
C LEU A 890 -23.22 11.25 0.12
N LYS A 891 -23.47 10.10 0.77
CA LYS A 891 -23.27 8.78 0.15
C LYS A 891 -24.15 8.60 -1.07
N LEU A 892 -25.45 8.84 -0.95
CA LEU A 892 -26.43 8.64 -2.03
C LEU A 892 -26.15 9.54 -3.23
N LEU A 893 -25.71 10.79 -3.00
CA LEU A 893 -25.39 11.75 -4.05
C LEU A 893 -24.04 11.48 -4.74
N PHE A 894 -23.02 11.02 -4.01
CA PHE A 894 -21.64 11.03 -4.52
C PHE A 894 -20.95 9.67 -4.63
N ASP A 895 -21.34 8.62 -3.89
CA ASP A 895 -20.60 7.35 -3.87
C ASP A 895 -20.54 6.68 -5.25
N LYS A 896 -21.63 6.78 -6.03
CA LYS A 896 -21.67 6.37 -7.44
C LYS A 896 -20.67 7.14 -8.29
N ASN A 897 -20.65 8.47 -8.17
CA ASN A 897 -19.84 9.37 -9.00
C ASN A 897 -18.34 9.30 -8.66
N VAL A 898 -17.97 8.82 -7.46
CA VAL A 898 -16.56 8.59 -7.08
C VAL A 898 -16.03 7.25 -7.60
N LYS A 899 -16.92 6.27 -7.79
CA LYS A 899 -16.57 4.90 -8.17
C LYS A 899 -16.73 4.61 -9.65
N ASN A 900 -17.69 5.24 -10.33
CA ASN A 900 -18.14 4.85 -11.66
C ASN A 900 -17.90 5.94 -12.71
N TYR A 901 -17.43 5.49 -13.87
CA TYR A 901 -17.22 6.27 -15.07
C TYR A 901 -18.57 6.77 -15.66
N PRO A 902 -18.65 8.00 -16.21
CA PRO A 902 -19.88 8.55 -16.77
C PRO A 902 -20.17 7.97 -18.17
N LEU A 903 -21.35 7.41 -18.36
CA LEU A 903 -21.78 6.84 -19.66
C LEU A 903 -22.38 7.90 -20.62
N ASN A 904 -22.15 9.19 -20.35
CA ASN A 904 -22.82 10.33 -20.98
C ASN A 904 -21.88 10.98 -22.01
N GLU A 905 -22.05 10.64 -23.28
CA GLU A 905 -21.13 10.97 -24.39
C GLU A 905 -20.66 12.45 -24.48
N PRO A 906 -21.50 13.48 -24.33
CA PRO A 906 -21.03 14.87 -24.33
C PRO A 906 -20.21 15.25 -23.09
N GLU A 907 -20.43 14.58 -21.95
CA GLU A 907 -19.66 14.79 -20.71
C GLU A 907 -18.33 14.01 -20.76
N GLU A 908 -18.36 12.81 -21.33
CA GLU A 908 -17.20 11.99 -21.71
C GLU A 908 -16.26 12.73 -22.67
N HIS A 909 -16.76 13.27 -23.79
CA HIS A 909 -15.95 14.06 -24.72
C HIS A 909 -15.36 15.32 -24.06
N PHE A 910 -16.12 16.01 -23.20
CA PHE A 910 -15.60 17.18 -22.48
C PHE A 910 -14.48 16.79 -21.49
N LEU A 911 -14.64 15.67 -20.78
CA LEU A 911 -13.63 15.16 -19.86
C LEU A 911 -12.38 14.69 -20.60
N ASP A 912 -12.50 14.10 -21.79
CA ASP A 912 -11.34 13.65 -22.57
C ASP A 912 -10.61 14.79 -23.30
N GLU A 913 -11.32 15.79 -23.85
CA GLU A 913 -10.70 17.04 -24.34
C GLU A 913 -9.90 17.74 -23.22
N PHE A 914 -10.41 17.70 -21.99
CA PHE A 914 -9.70 18.18 -20.81
C PHE A 914 -8.49 17.28 -20.46
N SER A 915 -8.67 15.95 -20.50
CA SER A 915 -7.63 14.95 -20.16
C SER A 915 -6.43 15.04 -21.11
N THR A 916 -6.69 15.04 -22.42
CA THR A 916 -5.69 15.12 -23.49
C THR A 916 -4.92 16.43 -23.44
N LYS A 917 -5.60 17.56 -23.19
CA LYS A 917 -4.93 18.86 -22.98
C LYS A 917 -3.99 18.85 -21.77
N PHE A 918 -4.38 18.24 -20.65
CA PHE A 918 -3.50 18.10 -19.48
C PHE A 918 -2.32 17.16 -19.74
N VAL A 919 -2.52 16.08 -20.50
CA VAL A 919 -1.42 15.18 -20.92
C VAL A 919 -0.45 15.90 -21.87
N ALA A 920 -0.93 16.75 -22.78
CA ALA A 920 -0.09 17.59 -23.63
C ALA A 920 0.75 18.59 -22.81
N GLU A 921 0.13 19.36 -21.90
CA GLU A 921 0.88 20.28 -21.01
C GLU A 921 1.92 19.53 -20.16
N ARG A 922 1.64 18.28 -19.74
CA ARG A 922 2.58 17.41 -19.03
C ARG A 922 3.71 16.89 -19.92
N ARG A 923 3.45 16.63 -21.21
CA ARG A 923 4.47 16.28 -22.20
C ARG A 923 5.42 17.45 -22.41
N ASP A 924 4.88 18.65 -22.64
CA ASP A 924 5.68 19.88 -22.75
C ASP A 924 6.52 20.11 -21.48
N MET A 925 5.94 19.91 -20.30
CA MET A 925 6.70 19.97 -19.04
C MET A 925 7.83 18.93 -18.99
N LEU A 926 7.60 17.68 -19.44
CA LEU A 926 8.59 16.61 -19.44
C LEU A 926 9.73 16.82 -20.43
N GLU A 927 9.42 17.25 -21.65
CA GLU A 927 10.41 17.55 -22.69
C GLU A 927 11.26 18.78 -22.33
N ASN A 928 10.71 19.72 -21.54
CA ASN A 928 11.49 20.80 -20.92
C ASN A 928 12.14 20.41 -19.57
N TRP A 929 11.91 19.21 -19.04
CA TRP A 929 12.45 18.77 -17.74
C TRP A 929 13.76 18.00 -17.89
N ASP A 930 14.74 18.60 -18.57
CA ASP A 930 16.09 18.08 -18.62
C ASP A 930 16.60 17.77 -17.20
N GLU A 931 16.95 16.51 -16.99
CA GLU A 931 17.91 16.14 -15.96
C GLU A 931 19.29 16.39 -16.57
N ALA A 932 20.29 16.71 -15.75
CA ALA A 932 21.66 16.52 -16.20
C ALA A 932 21.83 15.02 -16.47
N GLU A 933 21.94 14.63 -17.73
CA GLU A 933 21.99 13.22 -18.12
C GLU A 933 23.11 12.52 -17.36
N LYS A 934 22.73 11.64 -16.42
CA LYS A 934 23.65 10.63 -15.91
C LYS A 934 23.98 9.76 -17.12
N ALA A 935 25.21 9.89 -17.62
CA ALA A 935 25.73 9.04 -18.68
C ALA A 935 25.41 7.58 -18.37
N GLU A 936 25.00 6.82 -19.39
CA GLU A 936 24.54 5.44 -19.26
C GLU A 936 25.48 4.65 -18.33
N ASP A 937 24.92 4.13 -17.24
CA ASP A 937 25.71 3.66 -16.10
C ASP A 937 26.47 2.36 -16.46
N GLU A 938 27.69 2.49 -16.97
CA GLU A 938 28.44 1.40 -17.62
C GLU A 938 28.74 0.22 -16.69
N ASP A 939 28.74 0.44 -15.37
CA ASP A 939 28.90 -0.57 -14.32
C ASP A 939 27.62 -1.43 -14.06
N ARG A 940 26.50 -1.16 -14.73
CA ARG A 940 25.30 -2.01 -14.70
C ARG A 940 25.37 -3.07 -15.80
N PHE A 941 24.89 -4.28 -15.49
CA PHE A 941 24.63 -5.33 -16.47
C PHE A 941 23.46 -6.23 -16.02
N PRO A 942 22.58 -6.69 -16.92
CA PRO A 942 21.50 -7.63 -16.60
C PRO A 942 21.99 -9.06 -16.38
N ILE A 943 21.39 -9.77 -15.42
CA ILE A 943 21.77 -11.13 -15.01
C ILE A 943 21.59 -12.17 -16.12
N THR A 944 20.71 -11.90 -17.09
CA THR A 944 20.51 -12.73 -18.29
C THR A 944 21.80 -12.99 -19.06
N GLU A 945 22.74 -12.03 -19.06
CA GLU A 945 24.01 -12.10 -19.79
C GLU A 945 25.05 -13.06 -19.15
N LEU A 946 24.79 -13.55 -17.93
CA LEU A 946 25.62 -14.57 -17.27
C LEU A 946 25.40 -15.99 -17.85
N GLY A 947 24.87 -16.12 -19.07
CA GLY A 947 24.44 -17.38 -19.69
C GLY A 947 23.18 -17.98 -19.06
N LEU A 948 22.49 -17.23 -18.19
CA LEU A 948 21.27 -17.64 -17.48
C LEU A 948 20.04 -17.04 -18.17
N HIS A 949 19.88 -17.31 -19.46
CA HIS A 949 18.72 -16.89 -20.24
C HIS A 949 17.48 -17.70 -19.87
N ASP A 950 16.35 -17.02 -19.62
CA ASP A 950 15.02 -17.62 -19.74
C ASP A 950 14.86 -18.12 -21.18
N ARG A 951 14.94 -19.44 -21.40
CA ARG A 951 14.99 -20.04 -22.75
C ARG A 951 13.75 -19.74 -23.60
N ASN A 952 12.62 -19.49 -22.94
CA ASN A 952 11.38 -19.08 -23.58
C ASN A 952 11.13 -17.61 -23.28
N ILE A 953 11.55 -16.73 -24.20
CA ILE A 953 11.08 -15.34 -24.23
C ILE A 953 9.60 -15.40 -24.63
N VAL A 954 8.71 -15.35 -23.65
CA VAL A 954 7.25 -15.30 -23.90
C VAL A 954 6.94 -13.98 -24.58
N THR A 955 6.64 -14.03 -25.87
CA THR A 955 6.50 -12.85 -26.75
C THR A 955 5.33 -11.94 -26.34
N ASN A 956 4.31 -12.49 -25.71
CA ASN A 956 3.23 -11.73 -25.09
C ASN A 956 3.51 -11.51 -23.60
N THR A 957 4.32 -10.50 -23.27
CA THR A 957 4.39 -9.99 -21.90
C THR A 957 3.06 -9.37 -21.51
N SER A 958 2.46 -9.83 -20.41
CA SER A 958 1.25 -9.21 -19.88
C SER A 958 1.52 -7.75 -19.49
N TYR A 959 0.63 -6.82 -19.86
CA TYR A 959 0.70 -5.40 -19.43
C TYR A 959 0.86 -5.26 -17.91
N TYR A 960 0.23 -6.17 -17.17
CA TYR A 960 0.26 -6.22 -15.71
C TYR A 960 1.57 -6.78 -15.11
N LYS A 961 2.54 -7.20 -15.92
CA LYS A 961 3.82 -7.77 -15.48
C LYS A 961 3.63 -8.99 -14.55
N ASP A 962 2.79 -9.94 -14.94
CA ASP A 962 2.56 -11.19 -14.21
C ASP A 962 3.89 -11.94 -13.97
N PRO A 963 4.21 -12.34 -12.72
CA PRO A 963 5.44 -13.04 -12.34
C PRO A 963 5.85 -14.24 -13.21
N SER A 964 4.88 -14.93 -13.83
CA SER A 964 5.11 -16.04 -14.76
C SER A 964 5.60 -15.58 -16.14
N THR A 965 5.05 -14.47 -16.66
CA THR A 965 5.31 -13.95 -18.02
C THR A 965 6.48 -12.97 -18.09
N VAL A 966 6.89 -12.36 -16.97
CA VAL A 966 7.95 -11.34 -16.97
C VAL A 966 9.32 -11.92 -17.36
N VAL A 967 9.88 -11.37 -18.43
CA VAL A 967 11.33 -11.48 -18.75
C VAL A 967 12.09 -10.73 -17.65
N ASN A 968 12.92 -11.45 -16.91
CA ASN A 968 13.37 -10.96 -15.61
C ASN A 968 14.68 -10.16 -15.71
N ILE A 969 14.56 -8.90 -16.16
CA ILE A 969 15.67 -7.94 -16.33
C ILE A 969 16.12 -7.38 -14.97
N SER A 970 16.57 -8.25 -14.08
CA SER A 970 17.27 -7.89 -12.85
C SER A 970 18.74 -7.60 -13.18
N HIS A 971 19.21 -6.40 -12.84
CA HIS A 971 20.61 -5.98 -13.02
C HIS A 971 21.44 -6.18 -11.75
N ILE A 972 22.74 -6.45 -11.91
CA ILE A 972 23.73 -6.30 -10.85
C ILE A 972 24.35 -4.90 -10.96
N MET A 973 24.51 -4.23 -9.81
CA MET A 973 25.07 -2.89 -9.69
C MET A 973 26.49 -2.95 -9.14
N MET A 974 27.49 -2.87 -10.02
CA MET A 974 28.90 -2.88 -9.60
C MET A 974 29.34 -1.53 -9.02
N PRO A 975 30.40 -1.50 -8.17
CA PRO A 975 31.01 -0.26 -7.68
C PRO A 975 31.38 0.72 -8.81
N HIS A 976 31.45 2.01 -8.52
CA HIS A 976 31.78 3.04 -9.52
C HIS A 976 33.17 2.80 -10.17
N ASN A 977 33.18 2.75 -11.51
CA ASN A 977 34.34 2.47 -12.37
C ASN A 977 34.94 1.06 -12.17
N PHE A 978 34.16 0.09 -11.70
CA PHE A 978 34.64 -1.27 -11.39
C PHE A 978 35.27 -1.95 -12.61
N TYR A 979 34.64 -1.87 -13.78
CA TYR A 979 35.17 -2.47 -15.01
C TYR A 979 36.42 -1.74 -15.53
N ILE A 980 36.45 -0.40 -15.44
CA ILE A 980 37.64 0.40 -15.80
C ILE A 980 38.83 0.00 -14.92
N CYS A 981 38.62 -0.13 -13.61
CA CYS A 981 39.64 -0.58 -12.67
C CYS A 981 40.09 -2.03 -12.92
N LEU A 982 39.19 -2.96 -13.25
CA LEU A 982 39.55 -4.35 -13.57
C LEU A 982 40.33 -4.47 -14.88
N HIS A 983 39.92 -3.75 -15.93
CA HIS A 983 40.66 -3.71 -17.19
C HIS A 983 42.05 -3.08 -16.96
N PHE A 984 42.14 -1.99 -16.20
CA PHE A 984 43.41 -1.38 -15.82
C PHE A 984 44.34 -2.36 -15.07
N LEU A 985 43.85 -3.03 -14.01
CA LEU A 985 44.64 -3.99 -13.25
C LEU A 985 45.11 -5.17 -14.12
N ARG A 986 44.23 -5.70 -14.98
CA ARG A 986 44.57 -6.79 -15.91
C ARG A 986 45.65 -6.40 -16.92
N THR A 987 45.68 -5.14 -17.37
CA THR A 987 46.61 -4.66 -18.40
C THR A 987 47.93 -4.11 -17.82
N PHE A 988 47.93 -3.60 -16.58
CA PHE A 988 49.08 -2.87 -16.02
C PHE A 988 49.68 -3.44 -14.71
N ASP A 989 49.14 -4.52 -14.14
CA ASP A 989 49.78 -5.24 -13.00
C ASP A 989 50.96 -6.12 -13.48
N TYR A 990 52.08 -5.49 -13.83
CA TYR A 990 53.28 -6.18 -14.33
C TYR A 990 53.99 -7.01 -13.24
N LYS A 991 54.03 -6.49 -12.01
CA LYS A 991 54.57 -7.20 -10.83
C LYS A 991 53.62 -8.31 -10.33
N ASN A 992 52.39 -8.40 -10.87
CA ASN A 992 51.34 -9.36 -10.52
C ASN A 992 50.96 -9.35 -9.02
N VAL A 993 50.97 -8.15 -8.42
CA VAL A 993 50.72 -7.91 -6.99
C VAL A 993 49.33 -8.36 -6.56
N PHE A 994 48.35 -8.26 -7.47
CA PHE A 994 46.95 -8.60 -7.21
C PHE A 994 46.55 -9.96 -7.80
N GLY A 995 47.44 -10.63 -8.54
CA GLY A 995 47.21 -11.95 -9.14
C GLY A 995 46.32 -11.94 -10.40
N PHE A 996 45.97 -10.78 -10.95
CA PHE A 996 45.10 -10.65 -12.13
C PHE A 996 45.81 -10.84 -13.47
N ASN A 997 47.14 -10.77 -13.51
CA ASN A 997 47.91 -10.87 -14.75
C ASN A 997 48.32 -12.33 -15.00
N VAL A 998 47.58 -13.01 -15.87
CA VAL A 998 47.73 -14.46 -16.15
C VAL A 998 48.73 -14.74 -17.28
N ASN A 999 48.96 -13.79 -18.20
CA ASN A 999 49.66 -14.04 -19.46
C ASN A 999 51.04 -13.35 -19.54
N ARG A 1000 52.00 -13.80 -18.74
CA ARG A 1000 53.40 -13.34 -18.82
C ARG A 1000 54.07 -13.58 -20.18
N GLU A 1001 53.54 -14.50 -20.99
CA GLU A 1001 54.20 -14.97 -22.22
C GLU A 1001 53.78 -14.17 -23.46
N ARG A 1002 52.51 -13.76 -23.59
CA ARG A 1002 52.01 -13.06 -24.81
C ARG A 1002 52.31 -11.57 -24.88
N VAL A 1003 52.39 -10.88 -23.74
CA VAL A 1003 52.68 -9.42 -23.75
C VAL A 1003 54.08 -9.15 -24.34
N ASN A 1004 55.03 -10.08 -24.15
CA ASN A 1004 56.36 -9.99 -24.75
C ASN A 1004 56.35 -10.22 -26.28
N GLU A 1005 55.37 -10.96 -26.82
CA GLU A 1005 55.19 -11.13 -28.26
C GLU A 1005 54.59 -9.84 -28.88
N GLU A 1006 53.59 -9.25 -28.23
CA GLU A 1006 53.01 -7.97 -28.70
C GLU A 1006 53.98 -6.79 -28.54
N HIS A 1007 54.82 -6.75 -27.50
CA HIS A 1007 55.90 -5.76 -27.33
C HIS A 1007 57.19 -6.06 -28.12
N SER A 1008 57.21 -7.10 -28.95
CA SER A 1008 58.26 -7.31 -29.97
C SER A 1008 57.74 -7.15 -31.41
N ALA A 1009 56.47 -6.76 -31.58
CA ALA A 1009 55.82 -6.47 -32.85
C ALA A 1009 55.41 -4.98 -33.02
N ILE A 1010 55.79 -4.12 -32.07
CA ILE A 1010 55.53 -2.65 -32.04
C ILE A 1010 56.85 -1.92 -31.76
#